data_AF-A0A0V0X3K6-F1
#
_entry.id   AF-A0A0V0X3K6-F1
#
_cell.length_a   1.000
_cell.length_b   1.000
_cell.length_c   1.000
_cell.angle_alpha   90.00
_cell.angle_beta   90.00
_cell.angle_gamma   90.00
#
_symmetry.space_group_name_H-M   'P 1'
#
loop_
_entity.id
_entity.type
_entity.pdbx_description
1 polymer ?
#
loop_
_entity_poly.entity_id
_entity_poly.type
_entity_poly.pdbx_seq_one_letter_code
_entity_poly.pdbx_strand_id
1 'polypeptide(L)'
;MKAHKKEGCNKMRIRAFPMNMDESYVESTWELLRGAIQKIQIQNNSVLSFEELYRNAYTLVLHKHGDKLYNGLREVITEHLQKKIRMDVLKAMKNSNFLEVLNDAWNEHTTSMIMIRDILMYMDRVYVSQHSVDPVYDLGLILFRDEVIRYDGIRDNLSNTLLNMIMAERHGEAIHMLSVKNACLMLMALGIHARTVYEEDFENPFLQQSAEFFREEGLRYLSENNASAYIQKVQQRINEESIRARHYLDAMTEVKIIKVLEEELISKNLRIIVDMENSGVVHMLTQDRYEDLNAMYLLLKRVPNGLTVMSSAMSNYLRQQGTALVHELTNGISTSPVQFIENLLSLKSRFDQFLSQAFENDSLFRRVISSDFEHFFNLNPSSPEYLSLFIDDKLKKGSKAMSESDLENVMDRAMILFRHLQEKDVFERYYKQHLAKRLLHTRSLADDAEKSVIAKLRVTMMIFFLIQMECGCHFTSKIEGMFKDMQLSATINENIRNMRDAHPEFALPIDFSASVLTTGFWPTHGSAIRCILPSAANEAFEKFKHFYLNSHSGRILNLQPQLGTADLHAEFYPHSSSSSSNPKQKKHKHILCVSTYQMCILMLFNKSNQYTYKEIVEQTAIPEKDLKRALLSLIFGKSTQQVLCRESKGAATTGDRLPVLHEEDVFRVNEEFSSRLFRVKIQTLLAKGETVPEQRETRGKIEEERKLEVEAAIVRIMKSRQRLGHTVLLNEIVNQLKHRFMPSPIMIKKRIEGLIERDYLSRDPSDYNMYTYVAYVCVLSLLADYNEQILYDDLLRGYNILERPVSNCSKPLVVLLELVLFQIVDVEEKNQLIQTNIWLKFTWYDYNLKWNPEEYGGISDVRFPAGKIWKPDVLLYNNVDPNFDPYYPSNLVVYSDGKINWIPPAIVRSSCKMDVTWFPFDDQTCCLKFGSWTYNDRKLVLEQGGNGWDMSEYIENGEWLLVGEVRIVCCLFVFLFAVSQFTTADYPVRRTVKLYECCPDEPYSDVKYCLHIRRRTLYYGFNLIIPCLLISLMTLLGFILPVESGEKLTLGEILLF
;
A
#
# COMPACT_ATOMS: atom_id res chain seq x y z
N MET A 1 42.98 -68.08 -6.28
CA MET A 1 44.05 -69.10 -6.17
C MET A 1 45.39 -68.38 -6.02
N LYS A 2 46.24 -68.95 -5.16
CA LYS A 2 47.59 -68.57 -4.66
C LYS A 2 48.52 -67.64 -5.46
N ALA A 3 49.30 -66.91 -4.66
CA ALA A 3 50.53 -66.17 -4.96
C ALA A 3 51.68 -66.99 -5.56
N HIS A 4 52.56 -66.36 -6.35
CA HIS A 4 53.99 -66.10 -5.99
C HIS A 4 54.81 -65.45 -7.15
N LYS A 5 55.67 -64.50 -6.75
CA LYS A 5 57.00 -64.07 -7.28
C LYS A 5 57.76 -65.15 -8.08
N LYS A 6 58.67 -64.90 -9.04
CA LYS A 6 59.68 -63.84 -9.37
C LYS A 6 60.12 -64.12 -10.83
N GLU A 7 60.59 -63.17 -11.64
CA GLU A 7 62.01 -62.85 -11.94
C GLU A 7 61.96 -61.62 -12.89
N GLY A 8 62.67 -60.50 -12.67
CA GLY A 8 64.12 -60.39 -12.80
C GLY A 8 64.49 -59.73 -14.14
N CYS A 9 64.31 -58.40 -14.28
CA CYS A 9 64.84 -57.65 -15.42
C CYS A 9 65.75 -56.51 -14.93
N ASN A 10 67.01 -56.56 -15.34
CA ASN A 10 68.09 -55.63 -15.00
C ASN A 10 67.75 -54.19 -15.44
N LYS A 11 67.60 -53.26 -14.48
CA LYS A 11 67.72 -51.82 -14.75
C LYS A 11 69.20 -51.48 -14.92
N MET A 12 69.58 -50.98 -16.10
CA MET A 12 70.88 -50.36 -16.34
C MET A 12 71.12 -49.26 -15.30
N ARG A 13 72.23 -49.37 -14.56
CA ARG A 13 72.70 -48.37 -13.60
C ARG A 13 73.77 -47.52 -14.29
N ILE A 14 73.38 -46.36 -14.81
CA ILE A 14 74.35 -45.34 -15.26
C ILE A 14 75.08 -44.86 -14.00
N ARG A 15 76.43 -44.92 -14.01
CA ARG A 15 77.25 -44.34 -12.93
C ARG A 15 76.93 -42.84 -12.84
N ALA A 16 76.59 -42.37 -11.64
CA ALA A 16 76.41 -40.94 -11.39
C ALA A 16 77.73 -40.22 -11.69
N PHE A 17 77.75 -39.37 -12.71
CA PHE A 17 78.77 -38.34 -12.84
C PHE A 17 78.57 -37.35 -11.68
N PRO A 18 79.64 -36.88 -11.01
CA PRO A 18 79.50 -35.79 -10.05
C PRO A 18 79.04 -34.54 -10.80
N MET A 19 77.78 -34.14 -10.64
CA MET A 19 77.25 -32.85 -11.10
C MET A 19 77.42 -31.77 -10.02
N ASN A 20 78.58 -31.71 -9.37
CA ASN A 20 78.93 -30.54 -8.58
C ASN A 20 79.66 -29.59 -9.52
N MET A 21 79.01 -28.46 -9.84
CA MET A 21 79.69 -27.34 -10.47
C MET A 21 80.82 -26.87 -9.56
N ASP A 22 81.94 -26.45 -10.15
CA ASP A 22 83.06 -25.90 -9.40
C ASP A 22 82.63 -24.61 -8.70
N GLU A 23 82.98 -24.44 -7.43
CA GLU A 23 82.52 -23.31 -6.60
C GLU A 23 83.05 -21.97 -7.14
N SER A 24 84.22 -22.00 -7.77
CA SER A 24 84.83 -20.86 -8.49
C SER A 24 84.00 -20.41 -9.70
N TYR A 25 83.36 -21.35 -10.41
CA TYR A 25 82.49 -21.05 -11.54
C TYR A 25 81.17 -20.42 -11.09
N VAL A 26 80.58 -20.93 -10.00
CA VAL A 26 79.36 -20.36 -9.39
C VAL A 26 79.60 -18.92 -8.95
N GLU A 27 80.74 -18.63 -8.31
CA GLU A 27 81.10 -17.27 -7.88
C GLU A 27 81.32 -16.33 -9.06
N SER A 28 82.05 -16.77 -10.10
CA SER A 28 82.29 -15.96 -11.30
C SER A 28 81.00 -15.64 -12.07
N THR A 29 80.06 -16.59 -12.11
CA THR A 29 78.75 -16.42 -12.76
C THR A 29 77.87 -15.47 -11.95
N TRP A 30 77.90 -15.57 -10.62
CA TRP A 30 77.20 -14.63 -9.73
C TRP A 30 77.74 -13.21 -9.86
N GLU A 31 79.06 -13.00 -9.85
CA GLU A 31 79.66 -11.68 -10.01
C GLU A 31 79.34 -11.04 -11.37
N LEU A 32 79.24 -11.86 -12.43
CA LEU A 32 78.77 -11.41 -13.74
C LEU A 32 77.29 -10.96 -13.72
N LEU A 33 76.42 -11.74 -13.06
CA LEU A 33 75.01 -11.39 -12.89
C LEU A 33 74.82 -10.15 -12.00
N ARG A 34 75.58 -10.06 -10.91
CA ARG A 34 75.63 -8.90 -10.00
C ARG A 34 76.03 -7.63 -10.75
N GLY A 35 77.10 -7.68 -11.54
CA GLY A 35 77.55 -6.56 -12.37
C GLY A 35 76.53 -6.16 -13.43
N ALA A 36 75.79 -7.12 -14.00
CA ALA A 36 74.71 -6.82 -14.93
C ALA A 36 73.51 -6.14 -14.24
N ILE A 37 73.10 -6.62 -13.06
CA ILE A 37 72.01 -6.02 -12.26
C ILE A 37 72.36 -4.57 -11.87
N GLN A 38 73.61 -4.32 -11.43
CA GLN A 38 74.07 -2.96 -11.11
C GLN A 38 74.06 -2.03 -12.34
N LYS A 39 74.44 -2.54 -13.51
CA LYS A 39 74.37 -1.78 -14.77
C LYS A 39 72.93 -1.46 -15.18
N ILE A 40 72.00 -2.37 -14.96
CA ILE A 40 70.55 -2.16 -15.20
C ILE A 40 70.02 -1.06 -14.27
N GLN A 41 70.36 -1.10 -12.97
CA GLN A 41 69.97 -0.10 -11.98
C GLN A 41 70.55 1.31 -12.24
N ILE A 42 71.64 1.42 -13.03
CA ILE A 42 72.24 2.70 -13.44
C ILE A 42 71.83 3.09 -14.88
N GLN A 43 70.84 2.39 -15.46
CA GLN A 43 70.34 2.61 -16.83
C GLN A 43 71.38 2.43 -17.95
N ASN A 44 72.44 1.66 -17.70
CA ASN A 44 73.49 1.38 -18.68
C ASN A 44 73.39 -0.07 -19.19
N ASN A 45 72.28 -0.38 -19.87
CA ASN A 45 71.89 -1.73 -20.28
C ASN A 45 72.17 -2.06 -21.76
N SER A 46 72.66 -1.10 -22.56
CA SER A 46 72.86 -1.26 -24.01
C SER A 46 73.92 -2.29 -24.41
N VAL A 47 74.83 -2.64 -23.50
CA VAL A 47 75.95 -3.57 -23.74
C VAL A 47 75.67 -4.97 -23.17
N LEU A 48 74.48 -5.22 -22.60
CA LEU A 48 74.14 -6.48 -21.96
C LEU A 48 73.39 -7.44 -22.91
N SER A 49 73.82 -8.71 -22.93
CA SER A 49 73.09 -9.79 -23.61
C SER A 49 72.10 -10.44 -22.63
N PHE A 50 70.81 -10.10 -22.75
CA PHE A 50 69.75 -10.65 -21.88
C PHE A 50 69.62 -12.18 -22.00
N GLU A 51 69.89 -12.75 -23.18
CA GLU A 51 69.86 -14.19 -23.39
C GLU A 51 70.99 -14.90 -22.64
N GLU A 52 72.19 -14.33 -22.67
CA GLU A 52 73.36 -14.88 -21.95
C GLU A 52 73.16 -14.83 -20.43
N LEU A 53 72.67 -13.69 -19.94
CA LEU A 53 72.35 -13.52 -18.52
C LEU A 53 71.23 -14.48 -18.06
N TYR A 54 70.21 -14.67 -18.88
CA TYR A 54 69.16 -15.66 -18.61
C TYR A 54 69.70 -17.09 -18.57
N ARG A 55 70.56 -17.49 -19.52
CA ARG A 55 71.18 -18.83 -19.54
C ARG A 55 72.06 -19.07 -18.32
N ASN A 56 72.80 -18.05 -17.88
CA ASN A 56 73.63 -18.10 -16.68
C ASN A 56 72.79 -18.26 -15.42
N ALA A 57 71.72 -17.47 -15.27
CA ALA A 57 70.77 -17.60 -14.16
C ALA A 57 70.04 -18.95 -14.18
N TYR A 58 69.62 -19.42 -15.36
CA TYR A 58 69.01 -20.74 -15.55
C TYR A 58 69.94 -21.86 -15.07
N THR A 59 71.21 -21.81 -15.45
CA THR A 59 72.21 -22.82 -15.06
C THR A 59 72.43 -22.84 -13.54
N LEU A 60 72.49 -21.66 -12.89
CA LEU A 60 72.63 -21.58 -11.44
C LEU A 60 71.42 -22.19 -10.68
N VAL A 61 70.20 -21.92 -11.15
CA VAL A 61 68.98 -22.47 -10.53
C VAL A 61 68.87 -23.98 -10.80
N LEU A 62 69.18 -24.45 -12.02
CA LEU A 62 69.16 -25.88 -12.39
C LEU A 62 70.09 -26.72 -11.51
N HIS A 63 71.24 -26.17 -11.13
CA HIS A 63 72.24 -26.83 -10.28
C HIS A 63 72.03 -26.59 -8.77
N LYS A 64 70.81 -26.24 -8.33
CA LYS A 64 70.42 -26.04 -6.92
C LYS A 64 71.13 -24.88 -6.19
N HIS A 65 71.64 -23.87 -6.89
CA HIS A 65 72.20 -22.66 -6.29
C HIS A 65 71.20 -21.48 -6.26
N GLY A 66 69.89 -21.77 -6.27
CA GLY A 66 68.84 -20.74 -6.24
C GLY A 66 68.83 -19.87 -4.98
N ASP A 67 69.12 -20.43 -3.80
CA ASP A 67 69.19 -19.68 -2.53
C ASP A 67 70.24 -18.57 -2.55
N LYS A 68 71.42 -18.86 -3.13
CA LYS A 68 72.51 -17.89 -3.24
C LYS A 68 72.16 -16.76 -4.20
N LEU A 69 71.49 -17.10 -5.32
CA LEU A 69 71.06 -16.14 -6.32
C LEU A 69 69.96 -15.20 -5.80
N TYR A 70 68.96 -15.73 -5.09
CA TYR A 70 67.86 -14.95 -4.54
C TYR A 70 68.31 -14.01 -3.42
N ASN A 71 69.11 -14.51 -2.47
CA ASN A 71 69.64 -13.68 -1.38
C ASN A 71 70.66 -12.65 -1.88
N GLY A 72 71.54 -13.04 -2.81
CA GLY A 72 72.47 -12.12 -3.44
C GLY A 72 71.74 -11.01 -4.21
N LEU A 73 70.65 -11.33 -4.91
CA LEU A 73 69.82 -10.34 -5.58
C LEU A 73 69.22 -9.34 -4.59
N ARG A 74 68.67 -9.84 -3.48
CA ARG A 74 68.11 -9.02 -2.40
C ARG A 74 69.14 -8.05 -1.85
N GLU A 75 70.36 -8.51 -1.58
CA GLU A 75 71.46 -7.67 -1.08
C GLU A 75 71.84 -6.56 -2.07
N VAL A 76 71.99 -6.89 -3.36
CA VAL A 76 72.38 -5.92 -4.39
C VAL A 76 71.32 -4.82 -4.58
N ILE A 77 70.03 -5.20 -4.58
CA ILE A 77 68.92 -4.24 -4.64
C ILE A 77 68.89 -3.37 -3.38
N THR A 78 69.03 -3.98 -2.20
CA THR A 78 69.04 -3.25 -0.92
C THR A 78 70.17 -2.24 -0.87
N GLU A 79 71.39 -2.62 -1.27
CA GLU A 79 72.56 -1.75 -1.31
C GLU A 79 72.34 -0.53 -2.23
N HIS A 80 71.75 -0.75 -3.41
CA HIS A 80 71.42 0.33 -4.35
C HIS A 80 70.37 1.30 -3.78
N LEU A 81 69.29 0.76 -3.20
CA LEU A 81 68.22 1.57 -2.60
C LEU A 81 68.74 2.41 -1.42
N GLN A 82 69.60 1.85 -0.57
CA GLN A 82 70.15 2.54 0.58
C GLN A 82 71.19 3.61 0.21
N LYS A 83 72.14 3.29 -0.69
CA LYS A 83 73.29 4.17 -0.96
C LYS A 83 72.98 5.27 -1.97
N LYS A 84 72.09 5.02 -2.93
CA LYS A 84 71.77 5.97 -4.01
C LYS A 84 70.37 6.57 -3.80
N ILE A 85 69.32 5.76 -3.95
CA ILE A 85 67.93 6.24 -4.02
C ILE A 85 67.50 6.97 -2.74
N ARG A 86 67.70 6.35 -1.57
CA ARG A 86 67.35 6.97 -0.27
C ARG A 86 68.07 8.30 -0.08
N MET A 87 69.37 8.36 -0.39
CA MET A 87 70.17 9.58 -0.22
C MET A 87 69.69 10.72 -1.12
N ASP A 88 69.26 10.43 -2.34
CA ASP A 88 68.75 11.44 -3.27
C ASP A 88 67.36 11.93 -2.86
N VAL A 89 66.49 11.04 -2.38
CA VAL A 89 65.18 11.40 -1.80
C VAL A 89 65.35 12.27 -0.54
N LEU A 90 66.28 11.93 0.36
CA LEU A 90 66.57 12.73 1.57
C LEU A 90 67.13 14.13 1.25
N LYS A 91 67.94 14.27 0.19
CA LYS A 91 68.37 15.59 -0.30
C LYS A 91 67.19 16.38 -0.85
N ALA A 92 66.32 15.72 -1.62
CA ALA A 92 65.16 16.34 -2.22
C ALA A 92 64.11 16.78 -1.19
N MET A 93 64.02 16.15 -0.02
CA MET A 93 63.14 16.63 1.08
C MET A 93 63.42 18.07 1.53
N LYS A 94 64.67 18.54 1.37
CA LYS A 94 65.06 19.92 1.73
C LYS A 94 64.76 20.92 0.61
N ASN A 95 64.41 20.44 -0.58
CA ASN A 95 64.15 21.21 -1.78
C ASN A 95 62.66 21.07 -2.17
N SER A 96 62.13 22.00 -2.97
CA SER A 96 60.71 21.97 -3.38
C SER A 96 60.34 20.88 -4.38
N ASN A 97 61.29 20.04 -4.82
CA ASN A 97 61.12 19.04 -5.87
C ASN A 97 61.01 17.59 -5.33
N PHE A 98 60.69 17.41 -4.06
CA PHE A 98 60.60 16.10 -3.39
C PHE A 98 59.73 15.07 -4.13
N LEU A 99 58.49 15.43 -4.51
CA LEU A 99 57.57 14.49 -5.16
C LEU A 99 58.02 14.10 -6.57
N GLU A 100 58.67 15.01 -7.29
CA GLU A 100 59.21 14.76 -8.64
C GLU A 100 60.35 13.75 -8.57
N VAL A 101 61.34 14.01 -7.69
CA VAL A 101 62.48 13.12 -7.48
C VAL A 101 62.03 11.73 -6.99
N LEU A 102 61.04 11.67 -6.11
CA LEU A 102 60.50 10.41 -5.61
C LEU A 102 59.77 9.62 -6.71
N ASN A 103 58.97 10.29 -7.54
CA ASN A 103 58.27 9.67 -8.65
C ASN A 103 59.25 9.16 -9.71
N ASP A 104 60.29 9.93 -10.04
CA ASP A 104 61.33 9.50 -10.98
C ASP A 104 62.07 8.28 -10.44
N ALA A 105 62.51 8.32 -9.17
CA ALA A 105 63.16 7.17 -8.52
C ALA A 105 62.27 5.90 -8.52
N TRP A 106 60.96 6.06 -8.30
CA TRP A 106 60.00 4.95 -8.36
C TRP A 106 59.86 4.37 -9.78
N ASN A 107 59.72 5.23 -10.79
CA ASN A 107 59.58 4.80 -12.19
C ASN A 107 60.86 4.12 -12.69
N GLU A 108 62.03 4.64 -12.32
CA GLU A 108 63.32 4.03 -12.63
C GLU A 108 63.49 2.65 -11.97
N HIS A 109 63.11 2.55 -10.68
CA HIS A 109 63.20 1.30 -9.93
C HIS A 109 62.28 0.23 -10.49
N THR A 110 61.00 0.56 -10.73
CA THR A 110 60.03 -0.38 -11.29
C THR A 110 60.41 -0.86 -12.69
N THR A 111 60.90 0.04 -13.56
CA THR A 111 61.41 -0.33 -14.89
C THR A 111 62.63 -1.25 -14.79
N SER A 112 63.55 -0.97 -13.86
CA SER A 112 64.71 -1.81 -13.58
C SER A 112 64.31 -3.20 -13.09
N MET A 113 63.29 -3.28 -12.21
CA MET A 113 62.79 -4.54 -11.68
C MET A 113 62.11 -5.42 -12.72
N ILE A 114 61.43 -4.84 -13.72
CA ILE A 114 60.88 -5.60 -14.86
C ILE A 114 62.00 -6.29 -15.64
N MET A 115 63.08 -5.55 -15.95
CA MET A 115 64.24 -6.11 -16.67
C MET A 115 64.95 -7.22 -15.87
N ILE A 116 65.09 -7.03 -14.54
CA ILE A 116 65.70 -8.03 -13.64
C ILE A 116 64.83 -9.29 -13.56
N ARG A 117 63.50 -9.14 -13.44
CA ARG A 117 62.55 -10.24 -13.46
C ARG A 117 62.66 -11.05 -14.76
N ASP A 118 62.77 -10.39 -15.91
CA ASP A 118 62.87 -11.06 -17.21
C ASP A 118 64.16 -11.89 -17.33
N ILE A 119 65.29 -11.41 -16.78
CA ILE A 119 66.55 -12.17 -16.68
C ILE A 119 66.39 -13.38 -15.75
N LEU A 120 65.65 -13.22 -14.66
CA LEU A 120 65.49 -14.23 -13.61
C LEU A 120 64.18 -15.04 -13.72
N MET A 121 63.54 -15.03 -14.89
CA MET A 121 62.21 -15.63 -15.10
C MET A 121 62.15 -17.12 -14.72
N TYR A 122 63.24 -17.87 -14.91
CA TYR A 122 63.29 -19.28 -14.51
C TYR A 122 63.32 -19.47 -12.98
N MET A 123 63.93 -18.53 -12.25
CA MET A 123 63.94 -18.52 -10.79
C MET A 123 62.53 -18.32 -10.22
N ASP A 124 61.77 -17.38 -10.79
CA ASP A 124 60.36 -17.13 -10.42
C ASP A 124 59.47 -18.35 -10.68
N ARG A 125 59.72 -19.12 -11.75
CA ARG A 125 58.92 -20.30 -12.08
C ARG A 125 59.21 -21.51 -11.21
N VAL A 126 60.47 -21.74 -10.84
CA VAL A 126 60.92 -22.98 -10.22
C VAL A 126 61.25 -22.80 -8.75
N TYR A 127 62.12 -21.85 -8.42
CA TYR A 127 62.65 -21.68 -7.06
C TYR A 127 61.63 -21.00 -6.14
N VAL A 128 61.00 -19.91 -6.59
CA VAL A 128 59.98 -19.17 -5.82
C VAL A 128 58.80 -20.07 -5.45
N SER A 129 58.29 -20.86 -6.40
CA SER A 129 57.21 -21.83 -6.14
C SER A 129 57.62 -22.98 -5.21
N GLN A 130 58.88 -23.40 -5.18
CA GLN A 130 59.35 -24.51 -4.35
C GLN A 130 59.66 -24.09 -2.91
N HIS A 131 60.12 -22.85 -2.71
CA HIS A 131 60.55 -22.34 -1.41
C HIS A 131 59.54 -21.36 -0.76
N SER A 132 58.41 -21.08 -1.42
CA SER A 132 57.36 -20.17 -0.93
C SER A 132 57.88 -18.78 -0.54
N VAL A 133 58.82 -18.26 -1.33
CA VAL A 133 59.35 -16.88 -1.20
C VAL A 133 58.63 -15.94 -2.17
N ASP A 134 58.81 -14.64 -2.03
CA ASP A 134 58.16 -13.64 -2.91
C ASP A 134 58.79 -13.64 -4.31
N PRO A 135 58.00 -13.46 -5.39
CA PRO A 135 58.52 -13.24 -6.74
C PRO A 135 59.50 -12.07 -6.82
N VAL A 136 60.43 -12.10 -7.77
CA VAL A 136 61.49 -11.09 -7.90
C VAL A 136 60.95 -9.66 -8.01
N TYR A 137 59.87 -9.45 -8.76
CA TYR A 137 59.27 -8.13 -8.91
C TYR A 137 58.67 -7.64 -7.58
N ASP A 138 57.93 -8.49 -6.89
CA ASP A 138 57.29 -8.18 -5.61
C ASP A 138 58.33 -7.91 -4.51
N LEU A 139 59.40 -8.71 -4.47
CA LEU A 139 60.57 -8.47 -3.60
C LEU A 139 61.13 -7.06 -3.83
N GLY A 140 61.25 -6.62 -5.09
CA GLY A 140 61.70 -5.27 -5.42
C GLY A 140 60.79 -4.17 -4.87
N LEU A 141 59.46 -4.40 -4.86
CA LEU A 141 58.49 -3.46 -4.29
C LEU A 141 58.55 -3.44 -2.75
N ILE A 142 58.68 -4.61 -2.12
CA ILE A 142 58.86 -4.75 -0.66
C ILE A 142 60.10 -3.98 -0.21
N LEU A 143 61.23 -4.17 -0.90
CA LEU A 143 62.48 -3.48 -0.56
C LEU A 143 62.36 -1.97 -0.75
N PHE A 144 61.68 -1.50 -1.80
CA PHE A 144 61.45 -0.06 -1.98
C PHE A 144 60.56 0.52 -0.86
N ARG A 145 59.50 -0.21 -0.47
CA ARG A 145 58.63 0.18 0.65
C ARG A 145 59.42 0.31 1.96
N ASP A 146 60.17 -0.72 2.32
CA ASP A 146 60.79 -0.82 3.64
C ASP A 146 62.08 0.01 3.73
N GLU A 147 62.86 0.10 2.66
CA GLU A 147 64.13 0.82 2.66
C GLU A 147 64.00 2.30 2.23
N VAL A 148 63.00 2.69 1.44
CA VAL A 148 62.87 4.09 0.97
C VAL A 148 61.69 4.79 1.64
N ILE A 149 60.48 4.29 1.47
CA ILE A 149 59.25 4.99 1.90
C ILE A 149 59.10 4.96 3.43
N ARG A 150 59.26 3.80 4.06
CA ARG A 150 59.15 3.62 5.53
C ARG A 150 60.41 4.02 6.29
N TYR A 151 61.40 4.58 5.62
CA TYR A 151 62.55 5.17 6.28
C TYR A 151 62.12 6.40 7.10
N ASP A 152 62.74 6.56 8.27
CA ASP A 152 62.39 7.59 9.23
C ASP A 152 62.44 9.00 8.61
N GLY A 153 61.37 9.77 8.80
CA GLY A 153 61.18 11.10 8.23
C GLY A 153 60.62 11.17 6.79
N ILE A 154 60.85 10.19 5.92
CA ILE A 154 60.34 10.23 4.52
C ILE A 154 58.83 10.01 4.48
N ARG A 155 58.33 8.99 5.20
CA ARG A 155 56.90 8.66 5.27
C ARG A 155 56.06 9.85 5.75
N ASP A 156 56.45 10.43 6.89
CA ASP A 156 55.68 11.49 7.54
C ASP A 156 55.74 12.78 6.69
N ASN A 157 56.87 13.08 6.06
CA ASN A 157 56.98 14.19 5.12
C ASN A 157 56.16 13.99 3.86
N LEU A 158 56.13 12.77 3.29
CA LEU A 158 55.30 12.43 2.14
C LEU A 158 53.83 12.63 2.47
N SER A 159 53.36 12.08 3.59
CA SER A 159 51.98 12.23 4.06
C SER A 159 51.64 13.71 4.26
N ASN A 160 52.44 14.47 5.02
CA ASN A 160 52.21 15.90 5.25
C ASN A 160 52.22 16.74 3.96
N THR A 161 53.12 16.44 3.01
CA THR A 161 53.19 17.16 1.74
C THR A 161 51.92 16.95 0.92
N LEU A 162 51.44 15.70 0.81
CA LEU A 162 50.21 15.39 0.08
C LEU A 162 48.99 16.03 0.75
N LEU A 163 48.90 15.97 2.09
CA LEU A 163 47.83 16.60 2.86
C LEU A 163 47.79 18.12 2.68
N ASN A 164 48.95 18.78 2.76
CA ASN A 164 49.05 20.24 2.58
C ASN A 164 48.68 20.67 1.17
N MET A 165 49.05 19.89 0.14
CA MET A 165 48.62 20.18 -1.24
C MET A 165 47.10 20.09 -1.39
N ILE A 166 46.46 19.07 -0.82
CA ILE A 166 44.99 18.94 -0.88
C ILE A 166 44.32 20.07 -0.08
N MET A 167 44.89 20.45 1.06
CA MET A 167 44.39 21.58 1.85
C MET A 167 44.51 22.91 1.09
N ALA A 168 45.63 23.16 0.41
CA ALA A 168 45.83 24.34 -0.44
C ALA A 168 44.78 24.39 -1.59
N GLU A 169 44.52 23.25 -2.22
CA GLU A 169 43.49 23.15 -3.26
C GLU A 169 42.08 23.45 -2.72
N ARG A 170 41.75 23.03 -1.49
CA ARG A 170 40.47 23.38 -0.83
C ARG A 170 40.31 24.88 -0.58
N HIS A 171 41.42 25.62 -0.41
CA HIS A 171 41.44 27.08 -0.32
C HIS A 171 41.43 27.78 -1.68
N GLY A 172 41.47 27.02 -2.79
CA GLY A 172 41.44 27.55 -4.15
C GLY A 172 42.82 27.79 -4.77
N GLU A 173 43.90 27.28 -4.16
CA GLU A 173 45.24 27.36 -4.73
C GLU A 173 45.45 26.28 -5.81
N ALA A 174 46.22 26.62 -6.86
CA ALA A 174 46.52 25.69 -7.94
C ALA A 174 47.62 24.71 -7.53
N ILE A 175 47.35 23.40 -7.66
CA ILE A 175 48.30 22.33 -7.34
C ILE A 175 48.64 21.46 -8.55
N HIS A 176 49.81 20.82 -8.52
CA HIS A 176 50.18 19.80 -9.49
C HIS A 176 49.47 18.46 -9.19
N MET A 177 48.22 18.32 -9.65
CA MET A 177 47.36 17.15 -9.39
C MET A 177 47.99 15.82 -9.83
N LEU A 178 48.79 15.83 -10.90
CA LEU A 178 49.47 14.63 -11.40
C LEU A 178 50.50 14.08 -10.39
N SER A 179 51.18 14.95 -9.66
CA SER A 179 52.16 14.55 -8.65
C SER A 179 51.48 13.82 -7.48
N VAL A 180 50.31 14.32 -7.05
CA VAL A 180 49.48 13.67 -6.01
C VAL A 180 48.98 12.31 -6.51
N LYS A 181 48.48 12.25 -7.75
CA LYS A 181 48.00 11.01 -8.37
C LYS A 181 49.10 9.95 -8.44
N ASN A 182 50.27 10.31 -8.93
CA ASN A 182 51.39 9.38 -9.07
C ASN A 182 51.87 8.86 -7.70
N ALA A 183 51.94 9.73 -6.69
CA ALA A 183 52.28 9.32 -5.32
C ALA A 183 51.23 8.35 -4.74
N CYS A 184 49.94 8.59 -4.96
CA CYS A 184 48.87 7.68 -4.53
C CYS A 184 48.96 6.32 -5.24
N LEU A 185 49.20 6.31 -6.56
CA LEU A 185 49.37 5.08 -7.34
C LEU A 185 50.59 4.28 -6.88
N MET A 186 51.69 4.95 -6.54
CA MET A 186 52.87 4.31 -5.96
C MET A 186 52.53 3.66 -4.61
N LEU A 187 51.89 4.38 -3.68
CA LEU A 187 51.52 3.84 -2.37
C LEU A 187 50.58 2.63 -2.49
N MET A 188 49.66 2.64 -3.46
CA MET A 188 48.80 1.50 -3.78
C MET A 188 49.61 0.30 -4.32
N ALA A 189 50.57 0.54 -5.21
CA ALA A 189 51.41 -0.52 -5.77
C ALA A 189 52.33 -1.19 -4.71
N LEU A 190 52.79 -0.42 -3.71
CA LEU A 190 53.63 -0.91 -2.61
C LEU A 190 52.88 -1.83 -1.62
N GLY A 191 51.54 -1.85 -1.66
CA GLY A 191 50.70 -2.67 -0.80
C GLY A 191 50.57 -4.14 -1.21
N ILE A 192 51.09 -4.54 -2.38
CA ILE A 192 51.20 -5.91 -2.93
C ILE A 192 49.97 -6.79 -2.62
N HIS A 193 49.04 -6.88 -3.56
CA HIS A 193 47.75 -7.57 -3.41
C HIS A 193 46.80 -6.98 -2.32
N ALA A 194 47.21 -5.95 -1.59
CA ALA A 194 46.37 -5.22 -0.62
C ALA A 194 46.58 -3.70 -0.69
N ARG A 195 45.66 -2.92 -0.08
CA ARG A 195 45.71 -1.44 -0.03
C ARG A 195 46.40 -0.89 1.23
N THR A 196 46.95 -1.76 2.08
CA THR A 196 47.37 -1.44 3.45
C THR A 196 48.33 -0.25 3.54
N VAL A 197 49.32 -0.16 2.66
CA VAL A 197 50.29 0.94 2.65
C VAL A 197 49.63 2.28 2.34
N TYR A 198 48.73 2.32 1.36
CA TYR A 198 47.95 3.53 1.04
C TYR A 198 47.01 3.90 2.18
N GLU A 199 46.32 2.92 2.78
CA GLU A 199 45.36 3.17 3.86
C GLU A 199 46.04 3.69 5.13
N GLU A 200 47.15 3.08 5.54
CA GLU A 200 47.91 3.44 6.75
C GLU A 200 48.67 4.75 6.60
N ASP A 201 49.42 4.91 5.51
CA ASP A 201 50.38 6.02 5.38
C ASP A 201 49.72 7.32 4.87
N PHE A 202 48.57 7.24 4.17
CA PHE A 202 47.92 8.40 3.56
C PHE A 202 46.39 8.49 3.83
N GLU A 203 45.60 7.46 3.50
CA GLU A 203 44.12 7.56 3.51
C GLU A 203 43.58 7.88 4.91
N ASN A 204 44.08 7.22 5.96
CA ASN A 204 43.64 7.45 7.34
C ASN A 204 43.98 8.88 7.83
N PRO A 205 45.24 9.37 7.71
CA PRO A 205 45.57 10.77 8.00
C PRO A 205 44.73 11.77 7.19
N PHE A 206 44.48 11.48 5.91
CA PHE A 206 43.68 12.32 5.03
C PHE A 206 42.23 12.45 5.50
N LEU A 207 41.59 11.33 5.86
CA LEU A 207 40.23 11.34 6.38
C LEU A 207 40.13 12.09 7.71
N GLN A 208 41.13 11.93 8.60
CA GLN A 208 41.19 12.64 9.88
C GLN A 208 41.33 14.17 9.71
N GLN A 209 42.28 14.63 8.89
CA GLN A 209 42.45 16.06 8.60
C GLN A 209 41.20 16.65 7.93
N SER A 210 40.57 15.88 7.03
CA SER A 210 39.36 16.32 6.36
C SER A 210 38.17 16.44 7.31
N ALA A 211 38.02 15.51 8.27
CA ALA A 211 36.98 15.59 9.29
C ALA A 211 37.14 16.87 10.15
N GLU A 212 38.36 17.19 10.57
CA GLU A 212 38.65 18.40 11.34
C GLU A 212 38.34 19.68 10.54
N PHE A 213 38.76 19.74 9.28
CA PHE A 213 38.48 20.86 8.39
C PHE A 213 36.97 21.10 8.19
N PHE A 214 36.21 20.06 7.84
CA PHE A 214 34.78 20.22 7.60
C PHE A 214 33.98 20.48 8.88
N ARG A 215 34.44 20.01 10.03
CA ARG A 215 33.86 20.35 11.33
C ARG A 215 33.97 21.84 11.63
N GLU A 216 35.16 22.42 11.46
CA GLU A 216 35.38 23.86 11.68
C GLU A 216 34.62 24.73 10.67
N GLU A 217 34.67 24.33 9.38
CA GLU A 217 33.93 25.02 8.33
C GLU A 217 32.41 24.99 8.59
N GLY A 218 31.87 23.82 8.96
CA GLY A 218 30.45 23.64 9.24
C GLY A 218 29.95 24.53 10.38
N LEU A 219 30.66 24.55 11.51
CA LEU A 219 30.31 25.38 12.66
C LEU A 219 30.36 26.88 12.34
N ARG A 220 31.39 27.31 11.61
CA ARG A 220 31.51 28.72 11.18
C ARG A 220 30.34 29.11 10.27
N TYR A 221 30.03 28.31 9.25
CA TYR A 221 28.94 28.60 8.32
C TYR A 221 27.56 28.61 9.00
N LEU A 222 27.30 27.71 9.95
CA LEU A 222 26.04 27.68 10.72
C LEU A 222 25.84 28.93 11.57
N SER A 223 26.92 29.54 12.07
CA SER A 223 26.82 30.76 12.89
C SER A 223 26.56 32.02 12.06
N GLU A 224 26.98 32.03 10.79
CA GLU A 224 26.95 33.21 9.91
C GLU A 224 25.73 33.23 8.97
N ASN A 225 25.11 32.07 8.71
CA ASN A 225 24.12 31.91 7.62
C ASN A 225 22.85 31.17 8.05
N ASN A 226 21.81 31.27 7.22
CA ASN A 226 20.55 30.55 7.42
C ASN A 226 20.62 29.09 6.93
N ALA A 227 19.63 28.28 7.32
CA ALA A 227 19.58 26.86 6.99
C ALA A 227 19.62 26.58 5.47
N SER A 228 18.90 27.34 4.64
CA SER A 228 18.87 27.14 3.18
C SER A 228 20.25 27.36 2.55
N ALA A 229 20.95 28.44 2.92
CA ALA A 229 22.28 28.74 2.43
C ALA A 229 23.31 27.70 2.90
N TYR A 230 23.18 27.22 4.14
CA TYR A 230 24.00 26.12 4.66
C TYR A 230 23.81 24.84 3.84
N ILE A 231 22.57 24.44 3.55
CA ILE A 231 22.26 23.24 2.75
C ILE A 231 22.89 23.33 1.35
N GLN A 232 22.76 24.47 0.68
CA GLN A 232 23.37 24.68 -0.64
C GLN A 232 24.90 24.57 -0.57
N LYS A 233 25.51 25.17 0.46
CA LYS A 233 26.96 25.09 0.67
C LYS A 233 27.43 23.66 0.91
N VAL A 234 26.71 22.88 1.72
CA VAL A 234 27.04 21.46 1.97
C VAL A 234 26.93 20.66 0.68
N GLN A 235 25.87 20.84 -0.10
CA GLN A 235 25.70 20.14 -1.37
C GLN A 235 26.82 20.48 -2.36
N GLN A 236 27.25 21.75 -2.39
CA GLN A 236 28.40 22.18 -3.17
C GLN A 236 29.69 21.48 -2.71
N ARG A 237 29.96 21.44 -1.41
CA ARG A 237 31.17 20.78 -0.85
C ARG A 237 31.21 19.28 -1.14
N ILE A 238 30.07 18.59 -1.04
CA ILE A 238 29.98 17.16 -1.39
C ILE A 238 30.34 16.94 -2.87
N ASN A 239 29.86 17.80 -3.77
CA ASN A 239 30.16 17.69 -5.20
C ASN A 239 31.64 18.00 -5.48
N GLU A 240 32.18 19.07 -4.91
CA GLU A 240 33.59 19.44 -5.04
C GLU A 240 34.52 18.32 -4.57
N GLU A 241 34.25 17.72 -3.39
CA GLU A 241 35.08 16.66 -2.83
C GLU A 241 34.95 15.34 -3.60
N SER A 242 33.76 15.00 -4.10
CA SER A 242 33.57 13.82 -4.98
C SER A 242 34.36 13.98 -6.28
N ILE A 243 34.30 15.16 -6.92
CA ILE A 243 35.06 15.44 -8.14
C ILE A 243 36.57 15.38 -7.87
N ARG A 244 37.02 15.95 -6.75
CA ARG A 244 38.43 15.92 -6.31
C ARG A 244 38.92 14.49 -6.12
N ALA A 245 38.18 13.67 -5.36
CA ALA A 245 38.54 12.28 -5.12
C ALA A 245 38.63 11.48 -6.44
N ARG A 246 37.68 11.68 -7.37
CA ARG A 246 37.71 11.00 -8.67
C ARG A 246 38.89 11.36 -9.56
N HIS A 247 39.45 12.57 -9.44
CA HIS A 247 40.53 13.02 -10.31
C HIS A 247 41.86 12.31 -10.03
N TYR A 248 42.22 12.17 -8.74
CA TYR A 248 43.54 11.70 -8.35
C TYR A 248 43.61 10.74 -7.15
N LEU A 249 42.49 10.45 -6.46
CA LEU A 249 42.45 9.47 -5.36
C LEU A 249 41.89 8.11 -5.81
N ASP A 250 42.01 7.10 -4.95
CA ASP A 250 41.42 5.79 -5.19
C ASP A 250 39.89 5.82 -5.09
N ALA A 251 39.22 4.98 -5.90
CA ALA A 251 37.75 4.93 -5.98
C ALA A 251 37.07 4.61 -4.64
N MET A 252 37.69 3.81 -3.76
CA MET A 252 37.15 3.54 -2.43
C MET A 252 37.30 4.72 -1.48
N THR A 253 38.30 5.57 -1.70
CA THR A 253 38.52 6.79 -0.92
C THR A 253 37.39 7.79 -1.12
N GLU A 254 36.83 7.88 -2.35
CA GLU A 254 35.66 8.72 -2.65
C GLU A 254 34.49 8.38 -1.71
N VAL A 255 34.19 7.09 -1.54
CA VAL A 255 33.10 6.63 -0.68
C VAL A 255 33.38 6.98 0.78
N LYS A 256 34.62 6.80 1.24
CA LYS A 256 35.02 7.10 2.62
C LYS A 256 34.99 8.60 2.93
N ILE A 257 35.46 9.46 2.02
CA ILE A 257 35.46 10.91 2.25
C ILE A 257 34.05 11.50 2.23
N ILE A 258 33.18 11.06 1.31
CA ILE A 258 31.77 11.50 1.30
C ILE A 258 31.09 11.15 2.62
N LYS A 259 31.37 9.96 3.18
CA LYS A 259 30.86 9.56 4.49
C LYS A 259 31.33 10.49 5.62
N VAL A 260 32.57 10.97 5.58
CA VAL A 260 33.08 11.97 6.54
C VAL A 260 32.32 13.30 6.41
N LEU A 261 32.05 13.78 5.19
CA LEU A 261 31.24 14.99 5.00
C LEU A 261 29.80 14.81 5.52
N GLU A 262 29.20 13.64 5.25
CA GLU A 262 27.85 13.31 5.74
C GLU A 262 27.80 13.22 7.28
N GLU A 263 28.87 12.77 7.92
CA GLU A 263 28.97 12.72 9.39
C GLU A 263 29.16 14.12 10.00
N GLU A 264 30.17 14.87 9.55
CA GLU A 264 30.55 16.15 10.15
C GLU A 264 29.60 17.30 9.79
N LEU A 265 29.19 17.42 8.52
CA LEU A 265 28.37 18.55 8.06
C LEU A 265 26.87 18.33 8.27
N ILE A 266 26.40 17.08 8.22
CA ILE A 266 24.97 16.76 8.28
C ILE A 266 24.61 16.08 9.61
N SER A 267 25.20 14.92 9.92
CA SER A 267 24.77 14.06 11.03
C SER A 267 24.91 14.74 12.39
N LYS A 268 26.04 15.39 12.66
CA LYS A 268 26.29 16.09 13.94
C LYS A 268 25.47 17.37 14.10
N ASN A 269 25.14 18.04 13.00
CA ASN A 269 24.43 19.33 12.98
C ASN A 269 22.92 19.20 12.72
N LEU A 270 22.41 17.96 12.67
CA LEU A 270 21.08 17.65 12.14
C LEU A 270 19.94 18.38 12.87
N ARG A 271 19.94 18.35 14.20
CA ARG A 271 18.92 19.04 15.01
C ARG A 271 19.04 20.55 14.89
N ILE A 272 20.26 21.09 14.81
CA ILE A 272 20.51 22.53 14.68
C ILE A 272 19.90 23.04 13.37
N ILE A 273 20.09 22.32 12.26
CA ILE A 273 19.56 22.70 10.94
C ILE A 273 18.03 22.61 10.91
N VAL A 274 17.46 21.54 11.48
CA VAL A 274 16.01 21.31 11.48
C VAL A 274 15.26 22.30 12.38
N ASP A 275 15.80 22.56 13.56
CA ASP A 275 15.17 23.39 14.61
C ASP A 275 15.61 24.87 14.55
N MET A 276 16.37 25.28 13.53
CA MET A 276 16.91 26.64 13.41
C MET A 276 15.79 27.70 13.44
N GLU A 277 15.91 28.66 14.34
CA GLU A 277 14.95 29.76 14.44
C GLU A 277 14.87 30.54 13.13
N ASN A 278 13.65 30.78 12.63
CA ASN A 278 13.35 31.54 11.41
C ASN A 278 13.88 30.96 10.08
N SER A 279 14.50 29.78 10.07
CA SER A 279 14.93 29.16 8.81
C SER A 279 14.83 27.65 8.74
N GLY A 280 14.61 26.96 9.87
CA GLY A 280 14.40 25.52 9.93
C GLY A 280 13.07 25.04 9.34
N VAL A 281 12.76 23.75 9.52
CA VAL A 281 11.63 23.05 8.87
C VAL A 281 10.29 23.74 9.15
N VAL A 282 10.05 24.15 10.39
CA VAL A 282 8.79 24.79 10.79
C VAL A 282 8.58 26.12 10.06
N HIS A 283 9.63 26.91 9.90
CA HIS A 283 9.56 28.18 9.17
C HIS A 283 9.31 27.95 7.68
N MET A 284 10.01 26.99 7.07
CA MET A 284 9.81 26.63 5.67
C MET A 284 8.39 26.12 5.38
N LEU A 285 7.82 25.33 6.30
CA LEU A 285 6.41 24.88 6.21
C LEU A 285 5.42 26.03 6.37
N THR A 286 5.72 27.01 7.24
CA THR A 286 4.83 28.15 7.48
C THR A 286 4.76 29.07 6.27
N GLN A 287 5.88 29.29 5.59
CA GLN A 287 6.04 30.19 4.44
C GLN A 287 5.89 29.49 3.08
N ASP A 288 5.46 28.23 3.04
CA ASP A 288 5.27 27.44 1.80
C ASP A 288 6.52 27.38 0.89
N ARG A 289 7.71 27.24 1.47
CA ARG A 289 8.98 27.16 0.72
C ARG A 289 9.26 25.72 0.25
N TYR A 290 8.62 25.31 -0.85
CA TYR A 290 8.73 23.95 -1.40
C TYR A 290 10.16 23.56 -1.84
N GLU A 291 10.85 24.44 -2.56
CA GLU A 291 12.21 24.17 -3.08
C GLU A 291 13.22 23.97 -1.95
N ASP A 292 13.19 24.85 -0.94
CA ASP A 292 14.06 24.75 0.24
C ASP A 292 13.79 23.47 1.04
N LEU A 293 12.53 23.07 1.18
CA LEU A 293 12.14 21.81 1.83
C LEU A 293 12.62 20.59 1.04
N ASN A 294 12.55 20.64 -0.29
CA ASN A 294 13.05 19.57 -1.14
C ASN A 294 14.58 19.43 -1.03
N ALA A 295 15.31 20.54 -1.07
CA ALA A 295 16.76 20.55 -0.88
C ALA A 295 17.15 19.98 0.49
N MET A 296 16.43 20.36 1.55
CA MET A 296 16.64 19.81 2.89
C MET A 296 16.32 18.32 2.95
N TYR A 297 15.23 17.87 2.34
CA TYR A 297 14.83 16.47 2.27
C TYR A 297 15.89 15.62 1.56
N LEU A 298 16.38 16.05 0.39
CA LEU A 298 17.42 15.35 -0.37
C LEU A 298 18.74 15.24 0.42
N LEU A 299 19.10 16.28 1.17
CA LEU A 299 20.29 16.27 2.02
C LEU A 299 20.13 15.29 3.19
N LEU A 300 19.00 15.36 3.92
CA LEU A 300 18.74 14.53 5.09
C LEU A 300 18.47 13.06 4.74
N LYS A 301 18.08 12.75 3.50
CA LYS A 301 17.93 11.38 2.97
C LYS A 301 19.26 10.61 2.93
N ARG A 302 20.40 11.31 2.86
CA ARG A 302 21.74 10.70 2.82
C ARG A 302 22.15 10.08 4.16
N VAL A 303 21.61 10.58 5.27
CA VAL A 303 22.04 10.23 6.63
C VAL A 303 21.00 9.35 7.33
N PRO A 304 21.42 8.29 8.04
CA PRO A 304 20.51 7.50 8.87
C PRO A 304 19.86 8.39 9.94
N ASN A 305 18.56 8.22 10.15
CA ASN A 305 17.72 9.04 11.05
C ASN A 305 17.42 10.48 10.59
N GLY A 306 17.99 10.97 9.48
CA GLY A 306 17.74 12.35 9.04
C GLY A 306 16.27 12.63 8.72
N LEU A 307 15.65 11.74 7.93
CA LEU A 307 14.23 11.83 7.60
C LEU A 307 13.33 11.71 8.86
N THR A 308 13.75 10.94 9.86
CA THR A 308 12.95 10.77 11.10
C THR A 308 12.86 12.05 11.90
N VAL A 309 13.96 12.80 12.04
CA VAL A 309 13.98 14.07 12.77
C VAL A 309 13.18 15.15 12.03
N MET A 310 13.35 15.25 10.71
CA MET A 310 12.56 16.15 9.88
C MET A 310 11.06 15.84 9.97
N SER A 311 10.68 14.56 9.91
CA SER A 311 9.30 14.14 10.05
C SER A 311 8.72 14.44 11.44
N SER A 312 9.54 14.35 12.50
CA SER A 312 9.11 14.68 13.86
C SER A 312 8.85 16.18 14.02
N ALA A 313 9.68 17.03 13.43
CA ALA A 313 9.47 18.49 13.44
C ALA A 313 8.19 18.87 12.67
N MET A 314 7.99 18.27 11.49
CA MET A 314 6.76 18.44 10.71
C MET A 314 5.53 17.94 11.49
N SER A 315 5.62 16.79 12.14
CA SER A 315 4.54 16.20 12.93
C SER A 315 4.11 17.11 14.09
N ASN A 316 5.09 17.65 14.83
CA ASN A 316 4.82 18.61 15.90
C ASN A 316 4.10 19.86 15.39
N TYR A 317 4.55 20.43 14.27
CA TYR A 317 3.90 21.59 13.65
C TYR A 317 2.48 21.26 13.16
N LEU A 318 2.28 20.14 12.46
CA LEU A 318 0.98 19.71 11.96
C LEU A 318 -0.01 19.44 13.11
N ARG A 319 0.44 18.80 14.20
CA ARG A 319 -0.39 18.59 15.40
C ARG A 319 -0.79 19.90 16.06
N GLN A 320 0.11 20.87 16.16
CA GLN A 320 -0.21 22.18 16.73
C GLN A 320 -1.29 22.90 15.89
N GLN A 321 -1.13 22.92 14.57
CA GLN A 321 -2.11 23.53 13.66
C GLN A 321 -3.47 22.81 13.70
N GLY A 322 -3.48 21.48 13.63
CA GLY A 322 -4.71 20.69 13.70
C GLY A 322 -5.44 20.85 15.04
N THR A 323 -4.70 20.91 16.15
CA THR A 323 -5.28 21.09 17.49
C THR A 323 -5.83 22.52 17.68
N ALA A 324 -5.17 23.53 17.10
CA ALA A 324 -5.67 24.91 17.10
C ALA A 324 -7.04 25.01 16.39
N LEU A 325 -7.20 24.38 15.22
CA LEU A 325 -8.49 24.33 14.50
C LEU A 325 -9.61 23.68 15.33
N VAL A 326 -9.29 22.65 16.13
CA VAL A 326 -10.26 22.00 17.03
C VAL A 326 -10.64 22.91 18.21
N HIS A 327 -9.68 23.65 18.77
CA HIS A 327 -9.94 24.58 19.87
C HIS A 327 -10.72 25.83 19.43
N GLU A 328 -10.46 26.37 18.24
CA GLU A 328 -11.22 27.51 17.69
C GLU A 328 -12.72 27.22 17.61
N LEU A 329 -13.08 26.00 17.19
CA LEU A 329 -14.47 25.56 17.16
C LEU A 329 -15.07 25.40 18.57
N THR A 330 -14.30 24.89 19.53
CA THR A 330 -14.76 24.65 20.91
C THR A 330 -15.02 25.96 21.67
N ASN A 331 -14.24 27.00 21.37
CA ASN A 331 -14.34 28.31 22.02
C ASN A 331 -15.46 29.21 21.45
N GLY A 332 -16.24 28.73 20.49
CA GLY A 332 -17.41 29.44 19.95
C GLY A 332 -17.09 30.68 19.11
N ILE A 333 -15.84 30.81 18.65
CA ILE A 333 -15.39 31.94 17.83
C ILE A 333 -15.70 31.60 16.37
N SER A 334 -16.93 31.90 15.95
CA SER A 334 -17.29 32.17 14.54
C SER A 334 -17.28 31.01 13.53
N THR A 335 -16.78 29.81 13.83
CA THR A 335 -16.68 28.73 12.82
C THR A 335 -17.89 27.80 12.86
N SER A 336 -18.62 27.71 11.73
CA SER A 336 -19.68 26.70 11.58
C SER A 336 -19.09 25.28 11.46
N PRO A 337 -19.81 24.20 11.86
CA PRO A 337 -19.34 22.82 11.68
C PRO A 337 -18.90 22.48 10.26
N VAL A 338 -19.56 23.06 9.26
CA VAL A 338 -19.24 22.90 7.83
C VAL A 338 -17.90 23.55 7.51
N GLN A 339 -17.66 24.77 8.01
CA GLN A 339 -16.43 25.52 7.79
C GLN A 339 -15.22 24.89 8.50
N PHE A 340 -15.43 24.23 9.64
CA PHE A 340 -14.38 23.45 10.30
C PHE A 340 -13.88 22.29 9.43
N ILE A 341 -14.79 21.52 8.82
CA ILE A 341 -14.42 20.44 7.89
C ILE A 341 -13.74 21.02 6.65
N GLU A 342 -14.17 22.17 6.12
CA GLU A 342 -13.49 22.85 5.01
C GLU A 342 -12.06 23.26 5.34
N ASN A 343 -11.83 23.85 6.53
CA ASN A 343 -10.51 24.21 7.00
C ASN A 343 -9.59 22.99 7.20
N LEU A 344 -10.15 21.87 7.65
CA LEU A 344 -9.39 20.61 7.74
C LEU A 344 -9.03 20.04 6.36
N LEU A 345 -9.94 20.10 5.40
CA LEU A 345 -9.69 19.67 4.03
C LEU A 345 -8.63 20.54 3.33
N SER A 346 -8.63 21.86 3.57
CA SER A 346 -7.61 22.75 3.03
C SER A 346 -6.23 22.49 3.66
N LEU A 347 -6.17 22.28 4.98
CA LEU A 347 -4.94 21.88 5.66
C LEU A 347 -4.40 20.55 5.11
N LYS A 348 -5.26 19.56 4.88
CA LYS A 348 -4.87 18.28 4.28
C LYS A 348 -4.31 18.44 2.88
N SER A 349 -4.98 19.24 2.04
CA SER A 349 -4.52 19.53 0.68
C SER A 349 -3.15 20.19 0.66
N ARG A 350 -2.87 21.11 1.60
CA ARG A 350 -1.56 21.77 1.73
C ARG A 350 -0.45 20.78 2.07
N PHE A 351 -0.68 19.86 3.01
CA PHE A 351 0.31 18.83 3.37
C PHE A 351 0.47 17.74 2.30
N ASP A 352 -0.57 17.44 1.53
CA ASP A 352 -0.44 16.56 0.36
C ASP A 352 0.40 17.20 -0.75
N GLN A 353 0.28 18.52 -0.94
CA GLN A 353 1.16 19.26 -1.86
C GLN A 353 2.61 19.19 -1.40
N PHE A 354 2.92 19.44 -0.12
CA PHE A 354 4.27 19.25 0.42
C PHE A 354 4.79 17.83 0.20
N LEU A 355 3.96 16.81 0.42
CA LEU A 355 4.33 15.41 0.20
C LEU A 355 4.72 15.14 -1.27
N SER A 356 3.93 15.67 -2.22
CA SER A 356 4.16 15.48 -3.65
C SER A 356 5.34 16.29 -4.22
N GLN A 357 5.50 17.55 -3.81
CA GLN A 357 6.45 18.50 -4.40
C GLN A 357 7.78 18.54 -3.66
N ALA A 358 7.77 18.43 -2.32
CA ALA A 358 8.98 18.56 -1.51
C ALA A 358 9.55 17.20 -1.07
N PHE A 359 8.71 16.20 -0.79
CA PHE A 359 9.14 14.94 -0.16
C PHE A 359 9.10 13.70 -1.07
N GLU A 360 9.02 13.86 -2.41
CA GLU A 360 9.03 12.75 -3.38
C GLU A 360 7.98 11.63 -3.11
N ASN A 361 6.85 11.95 -2.50
CA ASN A 361 5.83 10.98 -2.04
C ASN A 361 6.37 9.91 -1.07
N ASP A 362 7.34 10.27 -0.21
CA ASP A 362 7.94 9.35 0.74
C ASP A 362 6.92 8.72 1.71
N SER A 363 7.05 7.40 1.88
CA SER A 363 6.10 6.58 2.65
C SER A 363 6.08 6.89 4.15
N LEU A 364 7.20 7.36 4.72
CA LEU A 364 7.31 7.75 6.13
C LEU A 364 6.53 9.05 6.36
N PHE A 365 6.74 10.06 5.53
CA PHE A 365 6.00 11.33 5.61
C PHE A 365 4.50 11.13 5.39
N ARG A 366 4.11 10.30 4.40
CA ARG A 366 2.69 9.94 4.19
C ARG A 366 2.05 9.31 5.42
N ARG A 367 2.76 8.41 6.10
CA ARG A 367 2.29 7.74 7.31
C ARG A 367 2.17 8.70 8.49
N VAL A 368 3.17 9.57 8.68
CA VAL A 368 3.17 10.60 9.74
C VAL A 368 2.01 11.58 9.55
N ILE A 369 1.83 12.13 8.34
CA ILE A 369 0.69 13.01 8.01
C ILE A 369 -0.63 12.29 8.31
N SER A 370 -0.81 11.05 7.83
CA SER A 370 -2.04 10.29 8.09
C SER A 370 -2.29 10.04 9.58
N SER A 371 -1.24 9.72 10.35
CA SER A 371 -1.35 9.49 11.79
C SER A 371 -1.68 10.76 12.57
N ASP A 372 -1.17 11.91 12.14
CA ASP A 372 -1.42 13.19 12.81
C ASP A 372 -2.84 13.68 12.52
N PHE A 373 -3.32 13.54 11.28
CA PHE A 373 -4.73 13.80 10.93
C PHE A 373 -5.69 12.91 11.73
N GLU A 374 -5.37 11.61 11.89
CA GLU A 374 -6.14 10.74 12.77
C GLU A 374 -6.11 11.23 14.23
N HIS A 375 -4.98 11.71 14.73
CA HIS A 375 -4.85 12.15 16.11
C HIS A 375 -5.76 13.36 16.44
N PHE A 376 -5.59 14.49 15.74
CA PHE A 376 -6.34 15.70 16.10
C PHE A 376 -7.79 15.67 15.64
N PHE A 377 -8.13 14.93 14.56
CA PHE A 377 -9.52 14.84 14.11
C PHE A 377 -10.41 14.12 15.14
N ASN A 378 -9.84 13.16 15.88
CA ASN A 378 -10.55 12.42 16.93
C ASN A 378 -10.46 13.08 18.33
N LEU A 379 -9.77 14.22 18.48
CA LEU A 379 -9.81 15.00 19.74
C LEU A 379 -11.20 15.59 20.01
N ASN A 380 -11.99 15.83 18.96
CA ASN A 380 -13.34 16.32 19.06
C ASN A 380 -14.37 15.18 18.92
N PRO A 381 -15.13 14.83 19.98
CA PRO A 381 -16.15 13.78 19.92
C PRO A 381 -17.31 14.08 18.96
N SER A 382 -17.46 15.30 18.47
CA SER A 382 -18.50 15.71 17.51
C SER A 382 -18.02 15.71 16.05
N SER A 383 -16.75 15.40 15.77
CA SER A 383 -16.21 15.28 14.41
C SER A 383 -17.04 14.37 13.48
N PRO A 384 -17.55 13.19 13.91
CA PRO A 384 -18.41 12.35 13.06
C PRO A 384 -19.70 13.06 12.62
N GLU A 385 -20.32 13.83 13.52
CA GLU A 385 -21.55 14.59 13.22
C GLU A 385 -21.27 15.71 12.22
N TYR A 386 -20.17 16.44 12.41
CA TYR A 386 -19.80 17.56 11.56
C TYR A 386 -19.45 17.14 10.14
N LEU A 387 -18.75 16.01 9.99
CA LEU A 387 -18.51 15.41 8.67
C LEU A 387 -19.82 15.04 7.98
N SER A 388 -20.77 14.44 8.71
CA SER A 388 -22.09 14.10 8.17
C SER A 388 -22.91 15.34 7.77
N LEU A 389 -22.85 16.41 8.57
CA LEU A 389 -23.49 17.70 8.25
C LEU A 389 -22.86 18.38 7.04
N PHE A 390 -21.53 18.34 6.91
CA PHE A 390 -20.82 18.86 5.75
C PHE A 390 -21.27 18.15 4.47
N ILE A 391 -21.30 16.81 4.49
CA ILE A 391 -21.76 16.01 3.34
C ILE A 391 -23.22 16.33 3.00
N ASP A 392 -24.10 16.45 4.00
CA ASP A 392 -25.51 16.81 3.80
C ASP A 392 -25.69 18.22 3.21
N ASP A 393 -24.91 19.21 3.67
CA ASP A 393 -24.94 20.58 3.15
C ASP A 393 -24.48 20.66 1.69
N LYS A 394 -23.38 19.98 1.34
CA LYS A 394 -22.87 19.92 -0.04
C LYS A 394 -23.86 19.20 -0.97
N LEU A 395 -24.50 18.12 -0.53
CA LEU A 395 -25.55 17.44 -1.30
C LEU A 395 -26.83 18.28 -1.47
N LYS A 396 -27.17 19.15 -0.51
CA LYS A 396 -28.31 20.06 -0.61
C LYS A 396 -28.05 21.24 -1.55
N LYS A 397 -26.87 21.86 -1.47
CA LYS A 397 -26.49 23.05 -2.27
C LYS A 397 -25.98 22.70 -3.69
N GLY A 398 -25.41 21.50 -3.87
CA GLY A 398 -24.69 21.11 -5.09
C GLY A 398 -25.50 21.13 -6.39
N SER A 399 -26.83 21.06 -6.35
CA SER A 399 -27.65 21.06 -7.57
C SER A 399 -27.88 22.44 -8.21
N LYS A 400 -27.43 23.54 -7.58
CA LYS A 400 -27.56 24.91 -8.14
C LYS A 400 -26.24 25.68 -8.26
N ALA A 401 -25.16 25.21 -7.62
CA ALA A 401 -23.96 26.02 -7.41
C ALA A 401 -22.62 25.36 -7.82
N MET A 402 -22.58 24.05 -8.11
CA MET A 402 -21.33 23.32 -8.36
C MET A 402 -21.51 22.31 -9.50
N SER A 403 -20.45 22.06 -10.27
CA SER A 403 -20.47 21.02 -11.30
C SER A 403 -20.46 19.61 -10.68
N GLU A 404 -20.86 18.60 -11.45
CA GLU A 404 -20.90 17.19 -10.99
C GLU A 404 -19.49 16.68 -10.64
N SER A 405 -18.49 17.01 -11.46
CA SER A 405 -17.08 16.65 -11.23
C SER A 405 -16.52 17.31 -9.96
N ASP A 406 -16.84 18.59 -9.72
CA ASP A 406 -16.40 19.27 -8.50
C ASP A 406 -17.03 18.64 -7.25
N LEU A 407 -18.28 18.15 -7.36
CA LEU A 407 -18.96 17.49 -6.26
C LEU A 407 -18.31 16.14 -5.95
N GLU A 408 -17.94 15.36 -6.97
CA GLU A 408 -17.18 14.12 -6.80
C GLU A 408 -15.83 14.39 -6.10
N ASN A 409 -15.07 15.37 -6.57
CA ASN A 409 -13.78 15.75 -5.98
C ASN A 409 -13.89 16.20 -4.50
N VAL A 410 -14.96 16.92 -4.14
CA VAL A 410 -15.20 17.30 -2.73
C VAL A 410 -15.54 16.08 -1.88
N MET A 411 -16.28 15.12 -2.43
CA MET A 411 -16.69 13.92 -1.72
C MET A 411 -15.51 12.95 -1.53
N ASP A 412 -14.65 12.77 -2.54
CA ASP A 412 -13.43 11.98 -2.41
C ASP A 412 -12.51 12.51 -1.31
N ARG A 413 -12.38 13.84 -1.23
CA ARG A 413 -11.64 14.49 -0.15
C ARG A 413 -12.29 14.29 1.22
N ALA A 414 -13.61 14.36 1.32
CA ALA A 414 -14.33 14.06 2.56
C ALA A 414 -14.14 12.59 2.99
N MET A 415 -14.05 11.66 2.03
CA MET A 415 -13.78 10.25 2.30
C MET A 415 -12.35 9.98 2.80
N ILE A 416 -11.39 10.85 2.50
CA ILE A 416 -10.07 10.79 3.15
C ILE A 416 -10.21 11.05 4.65
N LEU A 417 -10.96 12.09 5.06
CA LEU A 417 -11.20 12.36 6.48
C LEU A 417 -12.02 11.26 7.16
N PHE A 418 -12.97 10.64 6.47
CA PHE A 418 -13.71 9.49 7.00
C PHE A 418 -12.78 8.32 7.37
N ARG A 419 -11.72 8.08 6.60
CA ARG A 419 -10.72 7.03 6.92
C ARG A 419 -9.96 7.33 8.22
N HIS A 420 -9.71 8.60 8.51
CA HIS A 420 -9.09 9.07 9.76
C HIS A 420 -10.05 9.07 10.97
N LEU A 421 -11.33 8.73 10.78
CA LEU A 421 -12.31 8.68 11.86
C LEU A 421 -12.25 7.35 12.63
N GLN A 422 -12.17 7.43 13.96
CA GLN A 422 -12.23 6.26 14.84
C GLN A 422 -13.67 5.82 15.14
N GLU A 423 -14.58 6.75 15.43
CA GLU A 423 -15.99 6.46 15.73
C GLU A 423 -16.88 6.51 14.46
N LYS A 424 -16.70 5.53 13.57
CA LYS A 424 -17.43 5.47 12.29
C LYS A 424 -18.91 5.12 12.45
N ASP A 425 -19.26 4.40 13.50
CA ASP A 425 -20.65 4.06 13.87
C ASP A 425 -21.49 5.30 14.25
N VAL A 426 -20.88 6.29 14.90
CA VAL A 426 -21.53 7.58 15.20
C VAL A 426 -21.82 8.32 13.90
N PHE A 427 -20.86 8.35 12.97
CA PHE A 427 -21.07 8.92 11.64
C PHE A 427 -22.21 8.20 10.90
N GLU A 428 -22.23 6.86 10.92
CA GLU A 428 -23.28 6.02 10.30
C GLU A 428 -24.68 6.46 10.74
N ARG A 429 -24.86 6.67 12.05
CA ARG A 429 -26.15 7.06 12.64
C ARG A 429 -26.61 8.43 12.14
N TYR A 430 -25.75 9.44 12.24
CA TYR A 430 -26.09 10.79 11.79
C TYR A 430 -26.31 10.84 10.27
N TYR A 431 -25.47 10.14 9.51
CA TYR A 431 -25.60 10.05 8.06
C TYR A 431 -26.95 9.42 7.66
N LYS A 432 -27.36 8.34 8.32
CA LYS A 432 -28.69 7.72 8.10
C LYS A 432 -29.84 8.66 8.42
N GLN A 433 -29.76 9.41 9.51
CA GLN A 433 -30.77 10.40 9.86
C GLN A 433 -30.88 11.49 8.80
N HIS A 434 -29.76 12.02 8.31
CA HIS A 434 -29.74 13.03 7.25
C HIS A 434 -30.27 12.46 5.93
N LEU A 435 -29.85 11.25 5.56
CA LEU A 435 -30.33 10.57 4.37
C LEU A 435 -31.85 10.30 4.42
N ALA A 436 -32.37 9.80 5.54
CA ALA A 436 -33.80 9.54 5.72
C ALA A 436 -34.63 10.82 5.52
N LYS A 437 -34.18 11.94 6.09
CA LYS A 437 -34.82 13.26 5.90
C LYS A 437 -34.78 13.68 4.43
N ARG A 438 -33.66 13.49 3.72
CA ARG A 438 -33.54 13.81 2.29
C ARG A 438 -34.48 12.95 1.43
N LEU A 439 -34.55 11.64 1.68
CA LEU A 439 -35.40 10.73 0.89
C LEU A 439 -36.89 11.04 1.06
N LEU A 440 -37.34 11.29 2.30
CA LEU A 440 -38.77 11.46 2.58
C LEU A 440 -39.30 12.87 2.30
N HIS A 441 -38.51 13.92 2.51
CA HIS A 441 -39.00 15.31 2.41
C HIS A 441 -38.75 16.01 1.06
N THR A 442 -38.00 15.41 0.13
CA THR A 442 -37.59 16.06 -1.13
C THR A 442 -38.59 15.85 -2.29
N ARG A 443 -39.68 15.10 -2.08
CA ARG A 443 -40.66 14.69 -3.12
C ARG A 443 -41.50 15.83 -3.74
N SER A 444 -41.37 17.08 -3.31
CA SER A 444 -42.30 18.17 -3.69
C SER A 444 -41.91 18.99 -4.94
N LEU A 445 -40.97 18.56 -5.79
CA LEU A 445 -40.61 19.25 -7.04
C LEU A 445 -40.48 18.22 -8.17
N ALA A 446 -41.40 18.27 -9.13
CA ALA A 446 -41.52 17.33 -10.25
C ALA A 446 -40.36 17.44 -11.29
N ASP A 447 -40.07 16.29 -11.92
CA ASP A 447 -39.30 15.98 -13.14
C ASP A 447 -37.82 16.42 -13.27
N ASP A 448 -37.42 17.65 -12.96
CA ASP A 448 -35.99 18.05 -13.07
C ASP A 448 -35.12 17.48 -11.91
N ALA A 449 -35.77 16.99 -10.86
CA ALA A 449 -35.12 16.43 -9.68
C ALA A 449 -34.65 14.98 -9.87
N GLU A 450 -35.19 14.21 -10.83
CA GLU A 450 -34.79 12.80 -10.99
C GLU A 450 -33.33 12.65 -11.42
N LYS A 451 -32.86 13.45 -12.38
CA LYS A 451 -31.44 13.46 -12.79
C LYS A 451 -30.51 13.94 -11.67
N SER A 452 -30.93 14.94 -10.89
CA SER A 452 -30.17 15.41 -9.71
C SER A 452 -30.12 14.36 -8.61
N VAL A 453 -31.21 13.60 -8.40
CA VAL A 453 -31.29 12.51 -7.44
C VAL A 453 -30.44 11.32 -7.89
N ILE A 454 -30.38 11.01 -9.19
CA ILE A 454 -29.52 9.97 -9.77
C ILE A 454 -28.03 10.33 -9.67
N ALA A 455 -27.63 11.58 -9.96
CA ALA A 455 -26.25 12.04 -9.73
C ALA A 455 -25.88 11.99 -8.24
N LYS A 456 -26.79 12.44 -7.35
CA LYS A 456 -26.63 12.33 -5.89
C LYS A 456 -26.60 10.87 -5.42
N LEU A 457 -27.35 9.98 -6.05
CA LEU A 457 -27.36 8.53 -5.81
C LEU A 457 -26.05 7.90 -6.28
N ARG A 458 -25.50 8.29 -7.43
CA ARG A 458 -24.23 7.79 -7.97
C ARG A 458 -23.05 8.16 -7.06
N VAL A 459 -22.98 9.42 -6.63
CA VAL A 459 -22.00 9.89 -5.64
C VAL A 459 -22.22 9.24 -4.27
N THR A 460 -23.48 9.07 -3.84
CA THR A 460 -23.81 8.32 -2.61
C THR A 460 -23.45 6.84 -2.74
N MET A 461 -23.55 6.24 -3.93
CA MET A 461 -23.15 4.87 -4.23
C MET A 461 -21.63 4.73 -4.30
N MET A 462 -20.91 5.76 -4.73
CA MET A 462 -19.44 5.81 -4.68
C MET A 462 -18.95 5.92 -3.24
N ILE A 463 -19.54 6.81 -2.43
CA ILE A 463 -19.31 6.86 -0.97
C ILE A 463 -19.67 5.52 -0.33
N PHE A 464 -20.80 4.93 -0.71
CA PHE A 464 -21.23 3.61 -0.25
C PHE A 464 -20.23 2.52 -0.62
N PHE A 465 -19.70 2.52 -1.84
CA PHE A 465 -18.70 1.57 -2.30
C PHE A 465 -17.37 1.75 -1.55
N LEU A 466 -16.91 2.99 -1.37
CA LEU A 466 -15.70 3.30 -0.60
C LEU A 466 -15.86 2.95 0.89
N ILE A 467 -17.00 3.27 1.50
CA ILE A 467 -17.33 2.85 2.87
C ILE A 467 -17.43 1.33 2.95
N GLN A 468 -17.97 0.65 1.94
CA GLN A 468 -18.08 -0.80 1.89
C GLN A 468 -16.72 -1.48 1.75
N MET A 469 -15.79 -0.90 0.98
CA MET A 469 -14.41 -1.37 0.90
C MET A 469 -13.67 -1.20 2.24
N GLU A 470 -13.92 -0.10 2.96
CA GLU A 470 -13.22 0.21 4.22
C GLU A 470 -13.84 -0.42 5.48
N CYS A 471 -15.18 -0.52 5.54
CA CYS A 471 -15.96 -0.91 6.73
C CYS A 471 -16.79 -2.20 6.53
N GLY A 472 -16.78 -2.79 5.32
CA GLY A 472 -17.51 -4.01 4.97
C GLY A 472 -18.98 -3.80 4.58
N CYS A 473 -19.59 -4.83 4.00
CA CYS A 473 -20.98 -4.80 3.50
C CYS A 473 -22.05 -4.65 4.60
N HIS A 474 -21.75 -5.04 5.84
CA HIS A 474 -22.70 -4.92 6.95
C HIS A 474 -23.00 -3.46 7.32
N PHE A 475 -22.01 -2.57 7.21
CA PHE A 475 -22.15 -1.14 7.53
C PHE A 475 -23.14 -0.44 6.58
N THR A 476 -23.12 -0.84 5.32
CA THR A 476 -23.89 -0.20 4.25
C THR A 476 -25.25 -0.87 4.00
N SER A 477 -25.44 -2.13 4.41
CA SER A 477 -26.67 -2.92 4.23
C SER A 477 -27.98 -2.19 4.59
N LYS A 478 -28.03 -1.50 5.74
CA LYS A 478 -29.22 -0.76 6.19
C LYS A 478 -29.53 0.44 5.29
N ILE A 479 -28.50 1.11 4.78
CA ILE A 479 -28.63 2.25 3.85
C ILE A 479 -29.14 1.75 2.49
N GLU A 480 -28.61 0.63 2.00
CA GLU A 480 -29.10 -0.02 0.78
C GLU A 480 -30.58 -0.42 0.90
N GLY A 481 -30.95 -0.98 2.06
CA GLY A 481 -32.33 -1.30 2.42
C GLY A 481 -33.26 -0.09 2.33
N MET A 482 -32.82 1.10 2.76
CA MET A 482 -33.60 2.33 2.62
C MET A 482 -33.89 2.67 1.15
N PHE A 483 -32.93 2.50 0.24
CA PHE A 483 -33.15 2.74 -1.18
C PHE A 483 -34.08 1.70 -1.81
N LYS A 484 -33.90 0.42 -1.47
CA LYS A 484 -34.80 -0.66 -1.90
C LYS A 484 -36.24 -0.39 -1.45
N ASP A 485 -36.44 0.05 -0.21
CA ASP A 485 -37.76 0.42 0.31
C ASP A 485 -38.40 1.57 -0.48
N MET A 486 -37.63 2.57 -0.93
CA MET A 486 -38.13 3.67 -1.76
C MET A 486 -38.57 3.19 -3.15
N GLN A 487 -37.78 2.33 -3.78
CA GLN A 487 -38.14 1.74 -5.09
C GLN A 487 -39.38 0.85 -4.97
N LEU A 488 -39.41 -0.05 -3.99
CA LEU A 488 -40.57 -0.92 -3.72
C LEU A 488 -41.83 -0.10 -3.42
N SER A 489 -41.69 0.99 -2.65
CA SER A 489 -42.80 1.90 -2.37
C SER A 489 -43.33 2.58 -3.63
N ALA A 490 -42.47 2.94 -4.59
CA ALA A 490 -42.91 3.49 -5.87
C ALA A 490 -43.75 2.48 -6.65
N THR A 491 -43.29 1.23 -6.76
CA THR A 491 -44.03 0.13 -7.39
C THR A 491 -45.36 -0.15 -6.69
N ILE A 492 -45.40 -0.15 -5.35
CA ILE A 492 -46.65 -0.33 -4.59
C ILE A 492 -47.65 0.80 -4.88
N ASN A 493 -47.17 2.06 -4.98
CA ASN A 493 -48.02 3.21 -5.31
C ASN A 493 -48.50 3.20 -6.78
N GLU A 494 -47.78 2.59 -7.69
CA GLU A 494 -48.25 2.34 -9.06
C GLU A 494 -49.32 1.25 -9.07
N ASN A 495 -49.09 0.15 -8.35
CA ASN A 495 -50.04 -0.95 -8.25
C ASN A 495 -51.38 -0.50 -7.66
N ILE A 496 -51.39 0.33 -6.62
CA ILE A 496 -52.65 0.84 -6.05
C ILE A 496 -53.36 1.82 -6.99
N ARG A 497 -52.61 2.60 -7.77
CA ARG A 497 -53.19 3.48 -8.80
C ARG A 497 -53.83 2.67 -9.93
N ASN A 498 -53.18 1.60 -10.39
CA ASN A 498 -53.73 0.69 -11.39
C ASN A 498 -54.99 -0.03 -10.86
N MET A 499 -54.98 -0.47 -9.60
CA MET A 499 -56.15 -1.09 -8.95
C MET A 499 -57.33 -0.10 -8.81
N ARG A 500 -57.05 1.16 -8.49
CA ARG A 500 -58.08 2.23 -8.46
C ARG A 500 -58.70 2.40 -9.84
N ASP A 501 -57.90 2.42 -10.90
CA ASP A 501 -58.38 2.64 -12.26
C ASP A 501 -59.17 1.41 -12.78
N ALA A 502 -58.86 0.20 -12.31
CA ALA A 502 -59.58 -1.03 -12.65
C ALA A 502 -60.87 -1.25 -11.83
N HIS A 503 -60.92 -0.78 -10.57
CA HIS A 503 -62.06 -0.96 -9.66
C HIS A 503 -62.49 0.39 -9.04
N PRO A 504 -63.45 1.10 -9.64
CA PRO A 504 -63.93 2.40 -9.16
C PRO A 504 -64.50 2.36 -7.73
N GLU A 505 -64.94 1.19 -7.28
CA GLU A 505 -65.44 0.92 -5.93
C GLU A 505 -64.34 1.08 -4.85
N PHE A 506 -63.07 0.98 -5.27
CA PHE A 506 -61.88 1.17 -4.44
C PHE A 506 -61.34 2.61 -4.49
N ALA A 507 -62.13 3.57 -5.01
CA ALA A 507 -61.74 4.97 -5.05
C ALA A 507 -61.37 5.48 -3.65
N LEU A 508 -60.16 6.05 -3.56
CA LEU A 508 -59.66 6.72 -2.37
C LEU A 508 -60.29 8.12 -2.29
N PRO A 509 -60.71 8.58 -1.11
CA PRO A 509 -61.34 9.90 -0.95
C PRO A 509 -60.38 11.07 -1.21
N ILE A 510 -59.07 10.81 -1.22
CA ILE A 510 -58.01 11.77 -1.48
C ILE A 510 -56.92 11.13 -2.35
N ASP A 511 -56.14 11.95 -3.06
CA ASP A 511 -54.92 11.47 -3.73
C ASP A 511 -53.88 11.09 -2.66
N PHE A 512 -53.64 9.78 -2.53
CA PHE A 512 -52.87 9.21 -1.45
C PHE A 512 -51.69 8.42 -2.02
N SER A 513 -50.50 8.67 -1.47
CA SER A 513 -49.32 7.86 -1.73
C SER A 513 -48.61 7.54 -0.42
N ALA A 514 -48.19 6.28 -0.27
CA ALA A 514 -47.53 5.80 0.93
C ALA A 514 -46.09 5.38 0.62
N SER A 515 -45.17 5.71 1.52
CA SER A 515 -43.82 5.12 1.54
C SER A 515 -43.77 4.08 2.64
N VAL A 516 -43.67 2.81 2.27
CA VAL A 516 -43.63 1.68 3.21
C VAL A 516 -42.17 1.42 3.56
N LEU A 517 -41.83 1.55 4.84
CA LEU A 517 -40.45 1.52 5.33
C LEU A 517 -40.22 0.28 6.21
N THR A 518 -39.15 -0.45 5.97
CA THR A 518 -38.79 -1.64 6.76
C THR A 518 -38.26 -1.23 8.13
N THR A 519 -38.85 -1.79 9.19
CA THR A 519 -38.42 -1.52 10.58
C THR A 519 -37.02 -2.10 10.80
N GLY A 520 -36.07 -1.27 11.23
CA GLY A 520 -34.66 -1.66 11.44
C GLY A 520 -33.66 -1.11 10.42
N PHE A 521 -34.12 -0.70 9.23
CA PHE A 521 -33.29 0.03 8.26
C PHE A 521 -33.36 1.55 8.48
N TRP A 522 -34.54 2.05 8.83
CA TRP A 522 -34.79 3.48 8.98
C TRP A 522 -34.60 3.94 10.44
N PRO A 523 -34.15 5.19 10.66
CA PRO A 523 -33.95 5.76 11.99
C PRO A 523 -35.28 6.26 12.59
N THR A 524 -36.31 5.42 12.64
CA THR A 524 -37.64 5.75 13.17
C THR A 524 -37.82 5.28 14.61
N HIS A 525 -38.60 6.03 15.40
CA HIS A 525 -39.00 5.63 16.74
C HIS A 525 -40.06 4.52 16.64
N GLY A 526 -39.81 3.37 17.27
CA GLY A 526 -40.64 2.17 17.15
C GLY A 526 -42.03 2.25 17.78
N SER A 527 -42.37 3.36 18.45
CA SER A 527 -43.67 3.58 19.08
C SER A 527 -44.63 4.31 18.13
N ALA A 528 -45.85 3.79 17.98
CA ALA A 528 -46.93 4.47 17.29
C ALA A 528 -47.23 5.79 18.01
N ILE A 529 -47.09 6.92 17.31
CA ILE A 529 -47.41 8.23 17.87
C ILE A 529 -48.92 8.44 17.77
N ARG A 530 -49.53 8.79 18.90
CA ARG A 530 -50.95 9.15 18.96
C ARG A 530 -51.13 10.46 18.19
N CYS A 531 -51.87 10.41 17.08
CA CYS A 531 -52.30 11.58 16.33
C CYS A 531 -53.65 11.22 15.71
N ILE A 532 -54.67 12.04 15.96
CA ILE A 532 -56.00 11.83 15.39
C ILE A 532 -55.99 12.44 13.99
N LEU A 533 -56.13 11.59 12.98
CA LEU A 533 -56.16 12.02 11.58
C LEU A 533 -57.56 12.49 11.17
N PRO A 534 -57.67 13.46 10.24
CA PRO A 534 -58.94 13.80 9.61
C PRO A 534 -59.59 12.57 8.96
N SER A 535 -60.93 12.50 8.98
CA SER A 535 -61.70 11.32 8.55
C SER A 535 -61.33 10.84 7.14
N ALA A 536 -61.21 11.75 6.17
CA ALA A 536 -60.84 11.42 4.79
C ALA A 536 -59.42 10.81 4.68
N ALA A 537 -58.46 11.32 5.46
CA ALA A 537 -57.10 10.78 5.47
C ALA A 537 -57.04 9.41 6.16
N ASN A 538 -57.82 9.22 7.23
CA ASN A 538 -57.91 7.95 7.93
C ASN A 538 -58.56 6.85 7.07
N GLU A 539 -59.64 7.18 6.36
CA GLU A 539 -60.28 6.24 5.43
C GLU A 539 -59.32 5.82 4.29
N ALA A 540 -58.60 6.77 3.70
CA ALA A 540 -57.61 6.47 2.67
C ALA A 540 -56.50 5.53 3.20
N PHE A 541 -56.02 5.78 4.42
CA PHE A 541 -55.01 4.92 5.05
C PHE A 541 -55.52 3.50 5.35
N GLU A 542 -56.74 3.34 5.88
CA GLU A 542 -57.30 2.01 6.17
C GLU A 542 -57.56 1.20 4.88
N LYS A 543 -58.03 1.84 3.79
CA LYS A 543 -58.14 1.20 2.47
C LYS A 543 -56.77 0.76 1.94
N PHE A 544 -55.75 1.61 2.05
CA PHE A 544 -54.37 1.25 1.68
C PHE A 544 -53.83 0.09 2.53
N LYS A 545 -54.05 0.12 3.84
CA LYS A 545 -53.59 -0.90 4.78
C LYS A 545 -54.21 -2.26 4.45
N HIS A 546 -55.51 -2.30 4.16
CA HIS A 546 -56.20 -3.52 3.72
C HIS A 546 -55.61 -4.06 2.42
N PHE A 547 -55.40 -3.20 1.41
CA PHE A 547 -54.74 -3.57 0.15
C PHE A 547 -53.33 -4.16 0.37
N TYR A 548 -52.53 -3.52 1.21
CA TYR A 548 -51.16 -3.94 1.49
C TYR A 548 -51.10 -5.27 2.22
N LEU A 549 -51.93 -5.46 3.26
CA LEU A 549 -51.95 -6.68 4.07
C LEU A 549 -52.50 -7.90 3.30
N ASN A 550 -53.43 -7.68 2.36
CA ASN A 550 -53.89 -8.74 1.47
C ASN A 550 -52.79 -9.20 0.50
N SER A 551 -51.94 -8.27 0.06
CA SER A 551 -50.82 -8.59 -0.85
C SER A 551 -49.59 -9.12 -0.10
N HIS A 552 -49.43 -8.77 1.18
CA HIS A 552 -48.28 -9.13 2.01
C HIS A 552 -48.73 -9.67 3.38
N SER A 553 -49.01 -10.97 3.43
CA SER A 553 -49.45 -11.66 4.63
C SER A 553 -48.36 -11.70 5.72
N GLY A 554 -48.77 -11.70 6.99
CA GLY A 554 -47.87 -11.79 8.16
C GLY A 554 -47.14 -10.49 8.54
N ARG A 555 -47.50 -9.34 7.94
CA ARG A 555 -46.91 -8.04 8.26
C ARG A 555 -47.83 -7.18 9.12
N ILE A 556 -47.26 -6.21 9.84
CA ILE A 556 -47.97 -5.19 10.61
C ILE A 556 -47.53 -3.81 10.12
N LEU A 557 -48.48 -2.92 9.85
CA LEU A 557 -48.20 -1.55 9.43
C LEU A 557 -48.45 -0.56 10.58
N ASN A 558 -47.43 0.25 10.89
CA ASN A 558 -47.51 1.34 11.84
C ASN A 558 -47.35 2.68 11.12
N LEU A 559 -48.36 3.54 11.20
CA LEU A 559 -48.32 4.86 10.56
C LEU A 559 -47.44 5.84 11.35
N GLN A 560 -46.66 6.66 10.64
CA GLN A 560 -45.72 7.63 11.21
C GLN A 560 -46.08 9.05 10.74
N PRO A 561 -47.03 9.75 11.40
CA PRO A 561 -47.52 11.06 10.95
C PRO A 561 -46.43 12.14 10.88
N GLN A 562 -45.43 12.07 11.75
CA GLN A 562 -44.32 13.01 11.81
C GLN A 562 -43.48 13.13 10.52
N LEU A 563 -43.47 12.09 9.68
CA LEU A 563 -42.68 12.05 8.44
C LEU A 563 -43.51 12.43 7.19
N GLY A 564 -44.82 12.60 7.33
CA GLY A 564 -45.72 12.84 6.22
C GLY A 564 -45.87 14.31 5.82
N THR A 565 -46.33 14.51 4.59
CA THR A 565 -46.68 15.80 4.03
C THR A 565 -48.04 15.72 3.35
N ALA A 566 -48.77 16.83 3.31
CA ALA A 566 -50.06 16.95 2.67
C ALA A 566 -50.16 18.27 1.91
N ASP A 567 -50.92 18.26 0.82
CA ASP A 567 -51.29 19.45 0.08
C ASP A 567 -52.74 19.79 0.37
N LEU A 568 -52.97 21.00 0.89
CA LEU A 568 -54.29 21.49 1.26
C LEU A 568 -54.75 22.58 0.30
N HIS A 569 -55.94 22.42 -0.26
CA HIS A 569 -56.62 23.51 -0.95
C HIS A 569 -57.23 24.46 0.07
N ALA A 570 -56.68 25.67 0.16
CA ALA A 570 -57.13 26.71 1.08
C ALA A 570 -57.81 27.84 0.31
N GLU A 571 -58.98 28.27 0.78
CA GLU A 571 -59.70 29.45 0.29
C GLU A 571 -59.77 30.48 1.42
N PHE A 572 -59.22 31.68 1.18
CA PHE A 572 -59.24 32.80 2.14
C PHE A 572 -60.22 33.89 1.69
N TYR A 573 -60.86 34.56 2.66
CA TYR A 573 -61.91 35.56 2.46
C TYR A 573 -61.50 36.91 3.07
N PRO A 574 -60.61 37.68 2.42
CA PRO A 574 -60.15 38.96 2.98
C PRO A 574 -61.33 39.93 3.16
N HIS A 575 -61.36 40.60 4.31
CA HIS A 575 -62.35 41.61 4.62
C HIS A 575 -62.19 42.84 3.72
N SER A 576 -63.25 43.23 2.98
CA SER A 576 -63.25 44.51 2.27
C SER A 576 -63.49 45.63 3.29
N SER A 577 -62.46 46.42 3.57
CA SER A 577 -62.67 47.72 4.18
C SER A 577 -63.40 48.65 3.18
N SER A 578 -64.58 49.11 3.59
CA SER A 578 -65.36 50.25 3.04
C SER A 578 -65.98 50.12 1.64
N SER A 579 -67.32 50.10 1.64
CA SER A 579 -68.22 50.76 0.68
C SER A 579 -67.87 50.67 -0.81
N SER A 580 -68.22 49.55 -1.44
CA SER A 580 -68.68 49.57 -2.84
C SER A 580 -69.48 48.30 -3.14
N SER A 581 -70.71 48.51 -3.62
CA SER A 581 -71.66 47.50 -4.07
C SER A 581 -71.17 46.79 -5.33
N ASN A 582 -70.32 45.77 -5.17
CA ASN A 582 -69.98 44.83 -6.24
C ASN A 582 -69.92 43.39 -5.68
N PRO A 583 -70.82 42.47 -6.06
CA PRO A 583 -70.98 41.15 -5.44
C PRO A 583 -70.02 40.07 -6.00
N LYS A 584 -68.74 40.40 -6.22
CA LYS A 584 -67.70 39.40 -6.53
C LYS A 584 -66.52 39.57 -5.58
N GLN A 585 -66.67 39.08 -4.37
CA GLN A 585 -65.56 38.89 -3.42
C GLN A 585 -64.47 38.05 -4.10
N LYS A 586 -63.28 38.61 -4.29
CA LYS A 586 -62.16 37.91 -4.95
C LYS A 586 -61.55 36.93 -3.95
N LYS A 587 -62.01 35.67 -4.00
CA LYS A 587 -61.48 34.59 -3.17
C LYS A 587 -60.01 34.34 -3.52
N HIS A 588 -59.15 34.31 -2.50
CA HIS A 588 -57.76 33.89 -2.69
C HIS A 588 -57.68 32.38 -2.53
N LYS A 589 -57.31 31.69 -3.61
CA LYS A 589 -57.12 30.23 -3.61
C LYS A 589 -55.63 29.91 -3.62
N HIS A 590 -55.19 29.12 -2.66
CA HIS A 590 -53.81 28.66 -2.55
C HIS A 590 -53.77 27.15 -2.29
N ILE A 591 -52.70 26.50 -2.75
CA ILE A 591 -52.36 25.14 -2.34
C ILE A 591 -51.26 25.23 -1.29
N LEU A 592 -51.58 24.88 -0.04
CA LEU A 592 -50.64 24.89 1.07
C LEU A 592 -49.96 23.52 1.16
N CYS A 593 -48.65 23.47 0.91
CA CYS A 593 -47.84 22.28 1.16
C CYS A 593 -47.40 22.28 2.62
N VAL A 594 -47.95 21.37 3.42
CA VAL A 594 -47.79 21.32 4.87
C VAL A 594 -47.35 19.92 5.33
N SER A 595 -46.81 19.82 6.54
CA SER A 595 -46.62 18.55 7.24
C SER A 595 -47.95 17.95 7.69
N THR A 596 -47.99 16.64 7.96
CA THR A 596 -49.21 15.98 8.46
C THR A 596 -49.71 16.58 9.77
N TYR A 597 -48.83 17.02 10.68
CA TYR A 597 -49.24 17.71 11.90
C TYR A 597 -49.87 19.08 11.63
N GLN A 598 -49.27 19.89 10.76
CA GLN A 598 -49.86 21.15 10.31
C GLN A 598 -51.22 20.92 9.62
N MET A 599 -51.36 19.85 8.83
CA MET A 599 -52.63 19.46 8.22
C MET A 599 -53.71 19.17 9.28
N CYS A 600 -53.38 18.36 10.29
CA CYS A 600 -54.32 18.03 11.36
C CYS A 600 -54.81 19.28 12.10
N ILE A 601 -53.90 20.23 12.35
CA ILE A 601 -54.23 21.52 12.99
C ILE A 601 -55.15 22.36 12.09
N LEU A 602 -54.77 22.57 10.82
CA LEU A 602 -55.52 23.44 9.90
C LEU A 602 -56.93 22.89 9.62
N MET A 603 -57.09 21.57 9.56
CA MET A 603 -58.40 20.95 9.33
C MET A 603 -59.40 21.16 10.47
N LEU A 604 -58.95 21.48 11.70
CA LEU A 604 -59.83 21.84 12.81
C LEU A 604 -60.60 23.14 12.54
N PHE A 605 -59.95 24.09 11.85
CA PHE A 605 -60.51 25.41 11.58
C PHE A 605 -61.67 25.40 10.58
N ASN A 606 -61.92 24.27 9.92
CA ASN A 606 -63.14 24.08 9.12
C ASN A 606 -64.40 23.86 9.98
N LYS A 607 -64.26 23.53 11.28
CA LYS A 607 -65.38 23.33 12.21
C LYS A 607 -65.66 24.56 13.08
N SER A 608 -64.63 25.31 13.45
CA SER A 608 -64.72 26.53 14.27
C SER A 608 -63.59 27.50 13.88
N ASN A 609 -63.85 28.80 13.93
CA ASN A 609 -62.90 29.83 13.50
C ASN A 609 -61.82 30.15 14.55
N GLN A 610 -61.95 29.62 15.77
CA GLN A 610 -61.00 29.84 16.86
C GLN A 610 -60.84 28.59 17.74
N TYR A 611 -59.62 28.34 18.20
CA TYR A 611 -59.28 27.29 19.16
C TYR A 611 -58.20 27.76 20.12
N THR A 612 -58.25 27.30 21.36
CA THR A 612 -57.16 27.45 22.35
C THR A 612 -56.08 26.39 22.16
N TYR A 613 -54.87 26.63 22.67
CA TYR A 613 -53.78 25.64 22.65
C TYR A 613 -54.23 24.29 23.24
N LYS A 614 -54.92 24.31 24.38
CA LYS A 614 -55.40 23.11 25.06
C LYS A 614 -56.42 22.32 24.22
N GLU A 615 -57.37 23.01 23.59
CA GLU A 615 -58.35 22.35 22.70
C GLU A 615 -57.69 21.70 21.49
N ILE A 616 -56.64 22.33 20.93
CA ILE A 616 -55.89 21.75 19.80
C ILE A 616 -55.15 20.48 20.25
N VAL A 617 -54.55 20.47 21.45
CA VAL A 617 -53.91 19.27 22.02
C VAL A 617 -54.92 18.13 22.16
N GLU A 618 -56.08 18.41 22.76
CA GLU A 618 -57.12 17.40 23.02
C GLU A 618 -57.71 16.83 21.71
N GLN A 619 -57.96 17.67 20.71
CA GLN A 619 -58.58 17.22 19.45
C GLN A 619 -57.61 16.56 18.47
N THR A 620 -56.33 16.92 18.49
CA THR A 620 -55.33 16.32 17.58
C THR A 620 -54.53 15.19 18.22
N ALA A 621 -54.46 15.15 19.55
CA ALA A 621 -53.62 14.25 20.35
C ALA A 621 -52.11 14.32 20.00
N ILE A 622 -51.65 15.38 19.31
CA ILE A 622 -50.24 15.54 18.91
C ILE A 622 -49.37 15.79 20.15
N PRO A 623 -48.18 15.17 20.26
CA PRO A 623 -47.24 15.47 21.34
C PRO A 623 -46.91 16.96 21.44
N GLU A 624 -46.94 17.53 22.65
CA GLU A 624 -46.82 18.98 22.86
C GLU A 624 -45.58 19.62 22.21
N LYS A 625 -44.43 18.90 22.23
CA LYS A 625 -43.17 19.36 21.63
C LYS A 625 -43.32 19.58 20.13
N ASP A 626 -43.96 18.64 19.44
CA ASP A 626 -44.16 18.71 17.99
C ASP A 626 -45.30 19.66 17.62
N LEU A 627 -46.34 19.71 18.46
CA LEU A 627 -47.44 20.66 18.30
C LEU A 627 -46.94 22.11 18.40
N LYS A 628 -46.09 22.43 19.39
CA LYS A 628 -45.50 23.77 19.54
C LYS A 628 -44.72 24.16 18.28
N ARG A 629 -43.92 23.25 17.71
CA ARG A 629 -43.16 23.51 16.47
C ARG A 629 -44.05 23.70 15.25
N ALA A 630 -45.08 22.88 15.12
CA ALA A 630 -46.06 22.98 14.03
C ALA A 630 -46.85 24.30 14.11
N LEU A 631 -47.33 24.68 15.29
CA LEU A 631 -48.03 25.95 15.50
C LEU A 631 -47.12 27.16 15.25
N LEU A 632 -45.90 27.15 15.80
CA LEU A 632 -44.95 28.24 15.58
C LEU A 632 -44.65 28.45 14.09
N SER A 633 -44.57 27.38 13.29
CA SER A 633 -44.38 27.52 11.84
C SER A 633 -45.59 28.06 11.06
N LEU A 634 -46.79 28.01 11.65
CA LEU A 634 -48.02 28.57 11.07
C LEU A 634 -48.26 30.03 11.48
N ILE A 635 -47.69 30.46 12.61
CA ILE A 635 -47.87 31.79 13.21
C ILE A 635 -46.66 32.71 12.92
N PHE A 636 -45.45 32.17 12.99
CA PHE A 636 -44.20 32.91 12.86
C PHE A 636 -43.54 32.60 11.52
N GLY A 637 -43.41 33.64 10.69
CA GLY A 637 -42.84 33.57 9.35
C GLY A 637 -42.96 34.92 8.64
N LYS A 638 -42.55 34.99 7.37
CA LYS A 638 -42.87 36.15 6.52
C LYS A 638 -44.39 36.26 6.38
N SER A 639 -44.94 37.44 6.13
CA SER A 639 -46.41 37.64 5.93
C SER A 639 -47.02 36.69 4.89
N THR A 640 -46.22 36.20 3.95
CA THR A 640 -46.57 35.19 2.93
C THR A 640 -46.66 33.74 3.45
N GLN A 641 -46.38 33.49 4.72
CA GLN A 641 -46.36 32.15 5.36
C GLN A 641 -47.16 32.11 6.68
N GLN A 642 -47.67 33.25 7.16
CA GLN A 642 -48.47 33.35 8.39
C GLN A 642 -49.92 33.00 8.11
N VAL A 643 -50.29 31.73 8.29
CA VAL A 643 -51.65 31.23 8.04
C VAL A 643 -52.54 31.38 9.27
N LEU A 644 -51.96 31.39 10.47
CA LEU A 644 -52.68 31.58 11.73
C LEU A 644 -52.20 32.83 12.46
N CYS A 645 -53.13 33.50 13.14
CA CYS A 645 -52.87 34.61 14.06
C CYS A 645 -53.00 34.11 15.50
N ARG A 646 -52.15 34.64 16.39
CA ARG A 646 -52.20 34.39 17.84
C ARG A 646 -52.76 35.62 18.55
N GLU A 647 -53.80 35.44 19.35
CA GLU A 647 -54.26 36.42 20.34
C GLU A 647 -53.76 35.98 21.72
N SER A 648 -52.80 36.73 22.28
CA SER A 648 -52.28 36.54 23.64
C SER A 648 -52.70 37.70 24.53
N LYS A 649 -53.04 37.41 25.79
CA LYS A 649 -53.29 38.44 26.83
C LYS A 649 -51.99 38.99 27.47
N GLY A 650 -50.80 38.72 26.91
CA GLY A 650 -49.51 39.20 27.43
C GLY A 650 -48.59 39.75 26.33
N ALA A 651 -47.94 40.88 26.63
CA ALA A 651 -47.19 41.74 25.72
C ALA A 651 -46.18 41.03 24.80
N ALA A 652 -46.20 41.42 23.52
CA ALA A 652 -45.17 41.09 22.54
C ALA A 652 -43.80 41.61 23.01
N THR A 653 -42.86 40.70 23.29
CA THR A 653 -41.46 41.07 23.50
C THR A 653 -40.69 40.87 22.20
N THR A 654 -40.28 42.00 21.63
CA THR A 654 -39.30 42.17 20.56
C THR A 654 -37.95 41.54 20.94
N GLY A 655 -37.28 40.90 19.97
CA GLY A 655 -35.85 40.55 20.05
C GLY A 655 -35.53 39.07 20.27
N ASP A 656 -35.28 38.37 19.16
CA ASP A 656 -34.31 37.27 19.02
C ASP A 656 -34.43 35.97 19.86
N ARG A 657 -35.58 35.72 20.51
CA ARG A 657 -35.88 34.40 21.12
C ARG A 657 -37.20 33.85 20.61
N LEU A 658 -37.25 32.53 20.38
CA LEU A 658 -38.50 31.86 19.98
C LEU A 658 -39.60 32.16 21.01
N PRO A 659 -40.77 32.65 20.58
CA PRO A 659 -41.85 33.00 21.49
C PRO A 659 -42.42 31.74 22.16
N VAL A 660 -42.59 31.81 23.48
CA VAL A 660 -43.17 30.73 24.27
C VAL A 660 -44.68 30.70 24.06
N LEU A 661 -45.21 29.51 23.77
CA LEU A 661 -46.65 29.25 23.68
C LEU A 661 -47.19 28.88 25.07
N HIS A 662 -48.27 29.53 25.48
CA HIS A 662 -48.99 29.31 26.73
C HIS A 662 -50.30 28.56 26.46
N GLU A 663 -50.82 27.85 27.48
CA GLU A 663 -52.02 27.02 27.35
C GLU A 663 -53.29 27.81 27.01
N GLU A 664 -53.33 29.09 27.36
CA GLU A 664 -54.45 30.03 27.15
C GLU A 664 -54.35 30.79 25.81
N ASP A 665 -53.34 30.53 24.99
CA ASP A 665 -53.19 31.20 23.69
C ASP A 665 -54.34 30.80 22.75
N VAL A 666 -55.02 31.80 22.18
CA VAL A 666 -56.09 31.60 21.19
C VAL A 666 -55.53 31.78 19.79
N PHE A 667 -55.81 30.81 18.91
CA PHE A 667 -55.41 30.84 17.52
C PHE A 667 -56.62 31.06 16.61
N ARG A 668 -56.45 31.90 15.59
CA ARG A 668 -57.45 32.24 14.57
C ARG A 668 -56.86 32.15 13.17
N VAL A 669 -57.69 31.93 12.15
CA VAL A 669 -57.26 31.96 10.75
C VAL A 669 -56.92 33.39 10.34
N ASN A 670 -55.79 33.57 9.65
CA ASN A 670 -55.40 34.85 9.09
C ASN A 670 -56.11 35.09 7.74
N GLU A 671 -57.25 35.78 7.77
CA GLU A 671 -58.02 36.11 6.56
C GLU A 671 -57.31 37.10 5.61
N GLU A 672 -56.27 37.79 6.09
CA GLU A 672 -55.43 38.70 5.29
C GLU A 672 -54.27 37.99 4.57
N PHE A 673 -54.16 36.67 4.71
CA PHE A 673 -53.10 35.89 4.10
C PHE A 673 -53.06 36.06 2.57
N SER A 674 -51.90 36.48 2.05
CA SER A 674 -51.68 36.65 0.62
C SER A 674 -50.25 36.26 0.23
N SER A 675 -50.12 35.49 -0.85
CA SER A 675 -48.82 35.09 -1.41
C SER A 675 -48.79 35.29 -2.92
N ARG A 676 -47.61 35.61 -3.46
CA ARG A 676 -47.37 35.70 -4.92
C ARG A 676 -47.41 34.32 -5.58
N LEU A 677 -47.21 33.25 -4.82
CA LEU A 677 -47.18 31.87 -5.31
C LEU A 677 -48.55 31.22 -5.10
N PHE A 678 -49.05 30.54 -6.13
CA PHE A 678 -50.29 29.75 -6.02
C PHE A 678 -50.11 28.54 -5.10
N ARG A 679 -48.96 27.85 -5.21
CA ARG A 679 -48.56 26.77 -4.31
C ARG A 679 -47.56 27.31 -3.28
N VAL A 680 -47.96 27.35 -2.01
CA VAL A 680 -47.17 27.92 -0.91
C VAL A 680 -46.66 26.79 -0.04
N LYS A 681 -45.34 26.64 0.05
CA LYS A 681 -44.72 25.69 0.98
C LYS A 681 -44.56 26.35 2.34
N ILE A 682 -45.29 25.85 3.33
CA ILE A 682 -45.12 26.26 4.72
C ILE A 682 -43.96 25.46 5.27
N GLN A 683 -42.82 26.13 5.41
CA GLN A 683 -41.62 25.46 5.89
C GLN A 683 -41.80 25.14 7.37
N THR A 684 -41.78 23.85 7.70
CA THR A 684 -41.68 23.43 9.10
C THR A 684 -40.42 24.04 9.71
N LEU A 685 -40.51 24.48 10.97
CA LEU A 685 -39.34 24.89 11.74
C LEU A 685 -38.46 23.65 11.99
N LEU A 686 -37.66 23.34 10.98
CA LEU A 686 -36.63 22.32 11.06
C LEU A 686 -35.67 22.73 12.17
N ALA A 687 -35.40 21.80 13.09
CA ALA A 687 -34.36 22.02 14.07
C ALA A 687 -33.05 22.14 13.28
N LYS A 688 -32.34 23.26 13.45
CA LYS A 688 -30.95 23.37 13.03
C LYS A 688 -30.15 22.42 13.94
N GLY A 689 -29.96 21.17 13.50
CA GLY A 689 -29.33 20.12 14.29
C GLY A 689 -30.25 19.49 15.34
N GLU A 690 -29.82 18.36 15.91
CA GLU A 690 -30.44 17.82 17.12
C GLU A 690 -30.19 18.79 18.29
N THR A 691 -31.18 18.99 19.14
CA THR A 691 -30.96 19.73 20.40
C THR A 691 -29.97 18.96 21.29
N VAL A 692 -29.17 19.65 22.12
CA VAL A 692 -28.22 19.01 23.06
C VAL A 692 -28.81 17.78 23.80
N PRO A 693 -30.06 17.80 24.32
CA PRO A 693 -30.66 16.61 24.91
C PRO A 693 -30.95 15.47 23.92
N GLU A 694 -31.35 15.77 22.68
CA GLU A 694 -31.53 14.76 21.62
C GLU A 694 -30.19 14.13 21.23
N GLN A 695 -29.12 14.93 21.11
CA GLN A 695 -27.78 14.42 20.85
C GLN A 695 -27.32 13.45 21.95
N ARG A 696 -27.59 13.77 23.22
CA ARG A 696 -27.27 12.88 24.35
C ARG A 696 -28.07 11.58 24.30
N GLU A 697 -29.35 11.64 23.94
CA GLU A 697 -30.18 10.44 23.76
C GLU A 697 -29.68 9.57 22.59
N THR A 698 -29.34 10.19 21.46
CA THR A 698 -28.77 9.51 20.28
C THR A 698 -27.45 8.82 20.64
N ARG A 699 -26.56 9.48 21.37
CA ARG A 699 -25.30 8.88 21.86
C ARG A 699 -25.57 7.72 22.82
N GLY A 700 -26.52 7.86 23.74
CA GLY A 700 -26.90 6.77 24.64
C GLY A 700 -27.38 5.52 23.90
N LYS A 701 -28.16 5.68 22.82
CA LYS A 701 -28.58 4.55 21.98
C LYS A 701 -27.41 3.88 21.26
N ILE A 702 -26.45 4.67 20.75
CA ILE A 702 -25.24 4.14 20.12
C ILE A 702 -24.43 3.32 21.13
N GLU A 703 -24.28 3.81 22.37
CA GLU A 703 -23.59 3.07 23.43
C GLU A 703 -24.25 1.74 23.77
N GLU A 704 -25.59 1.67 23.80
CA GLU A 704 -26.31 0.40 23.98
C GLU A 704 -26.10 -0.55 22.79
N GLU A 705 -26.13 -0.05 21.55
CA GLU A 705 -25.84 -0.86 20.35
C GLU A 705 -24.40 -1.41 20.40
N ARG A 706 -23.41 -0.59 20.79
CA ARG A 706 -22.01 -1.01 20.96
C ARG A 706 -21.87 -2.17 21.96
N LYS A 707 -22.64 -2.16 23.06
CA LYS A 707 -22.60 -3.26 24.05
C LYS A 707 -23.00 -4.59 23.41
N LEU A 708 -24.08 -4.59 22.63
CA LEU A 708 -24.56 -5.77 21.93
C LEU A 708 -23.57 -6.26 20.87
N GLU A 709 -22.92 -5.34 20.16
CA GLU A 709 -21.90 -5.67 19.16
C GLU A 709 -20.63 -6.27 19.78
N VAL A 710 -20.18 -5.73 20.92
CA VAL A 710 -19.06 -6.28 21.70
C VAL A 710 -19.41 -7.69 22.20
N GLU A 711 -20.60 -7.89 22.76
CA GLU A 711 -21.04 -9.22 23.20
C GLU A 711 -21.08 -10.22 22.05
N ALA A 712 -21.65 -9.83 20.90
CA ALA A 712 -21.68 -10.68 19.72
C ALA A 712 -20.27 -11.01 19.19
N ALA A 713 -19.34 -10.06 19.22
CA ALA A 713 -17.94 -10.28 18.85
C ALA A 713 -17.25 -11.28 19.79
N ILE A 714 -17.40 -11.09 21.11
CA ILE A 714 -16.86 -12.00 22.13
C ILE A 714 -17.38 -13.43 21.88
N VAL A 715 -18.70 -13.58 21.72
CA VAL A 715 -19.32 -14.90 21.51
C VAL A 715 -18.84 -15.54 20.21
N ARG A 716 -18.73 -14.80 19.10
CA ARG A 716 -18.21 -15.34 17.83
C ARG A 716 -16.77 -15.81 17.94
N ILE A 717 -15.90 -15.01 18.58
CA ILE A 717 -14.49 -15.36 18.79
C ILE A 717 -14.36 -16.59 19.69
N MET A 718 -15.01 -16.57 20.85
CA MET A 718 -14.95 -17.67 21.82
C MET A 718 -15.59 -18.95 21.29
N LYS A 719 -16.66 -18.87 20.48
CA LYS A 719 -17.24 -20.03 19.80
C LYS A 719 -16.28 -20.64 18.77
N SER A 720 -15.45 -19.84 18.11
CA SER A 720 -14.47 -20.35 17.14
C SER A 720 -13.23 -20.94 17.83
N ARG A 721 -12.67 -20.24 18.82
CA ARG A 721 -11.41 -20.61 19.49
C ARG A 721 -11.58 -21.59 20.65
N GLN A 722 -12.77 -21.66 21.24
CA GLN A 722 -13.16 -22.46 22.42
C GLN A 722 -12.44 -22.11 23.73
N ARG A 723 -11.12 -21.89 23.70
CA ARG A 723 -10.29 -21.51 24.84
C ARG A 723 -9.33 -20.39 24.44
N LEU A 724 -9.31 -19.29 25.18
CA LEU A 724 -8.47 -18.14 24.84
C LEU A 724 -8.03 -17.34 26.08
N GLY A 725 -6.78 -16.89 26.07
CA GLY A 725 -6.23 -16.05 27.13
C GLY A 725 -6.74 -14.61 27.05
N HIS A 726 -6.86 -13.92 28.18
CA HIS A 726 -7.48 -12.59 28.29
C HIS A 726 -6.86 -11.55 27.34
N THR A 727 -5.53 -11.42 27.33
CA THR A 727 -4.83 -10.43 26.47
C THR A 727 -5.04 -10.71 24.99
N VAL A 728 -5.04 -12.00 24.60
CA VAL A 728 -5.25 -12.41 23.20
C VAL A 728 -6.70 -12.14 22.80
N LEU A 729 -7.67 -12.46 23.67
CA LEU A 729 -9.09 -12.17 23.48
C LEU A 729 -9.33 -10.67 23.30
N LEU A 730 -8.74 -9.82 24.16
CA LEU A 730 -8.83 -8.37 24.02
C LEU A 730 -8.32 -7.89 22.66
N ASN A 731 -7.14 -8.37 22.24
CA ASN A 731 -6.56 -7.99 20.95
C ASN A 731 -7.39 -8.46 19.75
N GLU A 732 -7.96 -9.68 19.79
CA GLU A 732 -8.86 -10.17 18.73
C GLU A 732 -10.16 -9.34 18.68
N ILE A 733 -10.76 -8.99 19.83
CA ILE A 733 -11.97 -8.14 19.88
C ILE A 733 -11.69 -6.75 19.32
N VAL A 734 -10.59 -6.12 19.74
CA VAL A 734 -10.18 -4.80 19.24
C VAL A 734 -9.93 -4.88 17.72
N ASN A 735 -9.21 -5.89 17.24
CA ASN A 735 -8.96 -6.06 15.81
C ASN A 735 -10.23 -6.30 15.00
N GLN A 736 -11.23 -7.01 15.55
CA GLN A 736 -12.50 -7.22 14.88
C GLN A 736 -13.35 -5.95 14.87
N LEU A 737 -13.35 -5.13 15.93
CA LEU A 737 -14.23 -3.96 16.05
C LEU A 737 -13.61 -2.64 15.57
N LYS A 738 -12.27 -2.53 15.46
CA LYS A 738 -11.55 -1.29 15.09
C LYS A 738 -12.01 -0.62 13.81
N HIS A 739 -12.59 -1.39 12.88
CA HIS A 739 -13.11 -0.86 11.62
C HIS A 739 -14.40 -0.04 11.82
N ARG A 740 -15.10 -0.17 12.96
CA ARG A 740 -16.33 0.59 13.29
C ARG A 740 -16.13 1.58 14.43
N PHE A 741 -15.55 1.12 15.54
CA PHE A 741 -15.24 1.95 16.70
C PHE A 741 -14.11 1.33 17.52
N MET A 742 -13.44 2.12 18.35
CA MET A 742 -12.42 1.61 19.27
C MET A 742 -13.07 1.25 20.63
N PRO A 743 -13.27 -0.05 20.95
CA PRO A 743 -13.89 -0.46 22.21
C PRO A 743 -12.94 -0.21 23.40
N SER A 744 -13.46 0.35 24.50
CA SER A 744 -12.64 0.55 25.70
C SER A 744 -12.38 -0.80 26.41
N PRO A 745 -11.17 -1.05 26.95
CA PRO A 745 -10.87 -2.28 27.67
C PRO A 745 -11.82 -2.54 28.86
N ILE A 746 -12.26 -1.45 29.52
CA ILE A 746 -13.21 -1.50 30.63
C ILE A 746 -14.58 -2.01 30.17
N MET A 747 -15.06 -1.52 29.01
CA MET A 747 -16.32 -1.98 28.43
C MET A 747 -16.26 -3.46 28.09
N ILE A 748 -15.18 -3.93 27.46
CA ILE A 748 -15.00 -5.34 27.10
C ILE A 748 -15.00 -6.21 28.36
N LYS A 749 -14.26 -5.82 29.40
CA LYS A 749 -14.22 -6.57 30.67
C LYS A 749 -15.62 -6.72 31.29
N LYS A 750 -16.38 -5.63 31.38
CA LYS A 750 -17.76 -5.65 31.90
C LYS A 750 -18.72 -6.51 31.05
N ARG A 751 -18.44 -6.67 29.75
CA ARG A 751 -19.22 -7.56 28.86
C ARG A 751 -18.83 -9.02 29.02
N ILE A 752 -17.54 -9.32 29.23
CA ILE A 752 -17.08 -10.68 29.57
C ILE A 752 -17.71 -11.14 30.89
N GLU A 753 -17.73 -10.28 31.92
CA GLU A 753 -18.37 -10.57 33.21
C GLU A 753 -19.86 -10.90 33.04
N GLY A 754 -20.60 -10.07 32.30
CA GLY A 754 -22.01 -10.34 32.00
C GLY A 754 -22.26 -11.56 31.09
N LEU A 755 -21.26 -12.04 30.35
CA LEU A 755 -21.34 -13.30 29.60
C LEU A 755 -21.02 -14.52 30.46
N ILE A 756 -20.17 -14.35 31.49
CA ILE A 756 -19.93 -15.38 32.50
C ILE A 756 -21.18 -15.57 33.37
N GLU A 757 -21.81 -14.48 33.81
CA GLU A 757 -23.07 -14.53 34.58
C GLU A 757 -24.23 -15.18 33.81
N ARG A 758 -24.18 -15.16 32.47
CA ARG A 758 -25.17 -15.80 31.57
C ARG A 758 -24.72 -17.18 31.08
N ASP A 759 -23.67 -17.76 31.66
CA ASP A 759 -23.12 -19.07 31.32
C ASP A 759 -22.68 -19.25 29.84
N TYR A 760 -22.36 -18.15 29.14
CA TYR A 760 -21.75 -18.23 27.81
C TYR A 760 -20.25 -18.54 27.89
N LEU A 761 -19.60 -18.09 28.96
CA LEU A 761 -18.17 -18.23 29.22
C LEU A 761 -17.94 -18.71 30.64
N SER A 762 -16.85 -19.43 30.87
CA SER A 762 -16.32 -19.71 32.21
C SER A 762 -14.85 -19.36 32.27
N ARG A 763 -14.36 -19.10 33.48
CA ARG A 763 -12.93 -19.04 33.73
C ARG A 763 -12.40 -20.45 33.93
N ASP A 764 -11.22 -20.71 33.42
CA ASP A 764 -10.55 -21.99 33.65
C ASP A 764 -10.24 -22.14 35.16
N PRO A 765 -10.50 -23.31 35.78
CA PRO A 765 -10.23 -23.53 37.20
C PRO A 765 -8.74 -23.53 37.55
N SER A 766 -7.85 -23.74 36.57
CA SER A 766 -6.40 -23.74 36.76
C SER A 766 -5.73 -22.40 36.48
N ASP A 767 -6.28 -21.60 35.55
CA ASP A 767 -5.76 -20.29 35.17
C ASP A 767 -6.86 -19.24 35.00
N TYR A 768 -6.93 -18.29 35.92
CA TYR A 768 -7.91 -17.20 35.92
C TYR A 768 -7.80 -16.23 34.73
N ASN A 769 -6.68 -16.24 34.01
CA ASN A 769 -6.48 -15.45 32.79
C ASN A 769 -6.96 -16.18 31.52
N MET A 770 -7.47 -17.40 31.64
CA MET A 770 -7.97 -18.19 30.54
C MET A 770 -9.50 -18.27 30.60
N TYR A 771 -10.16 -18.03 29.45
CA TYR A 771 -11.60 -18.20 29.30
C TYR A 771 -11.91 -19.43 28.46
N THR A 772 -12.99 -20.12 28.80
CA THR A 772 -13.52 -21.28 28.09
C THR A 772 -14.97 -21.00 27.69
N TYR A 773 -15.34 -21.32 26.45
CA TYR A 773 -16.70 -21.17 25.95
C TYR A 773 -17.61 -22.31 26.45
N VAL A 774 -18.75 -21.99 27.08
CA VAL A 774 -19.58 -22.98 27.81
C VAL A 774 -20.95 -23.20 27.16
N ALA A 775 -21.45 -22.25 26.38
CA ALA A 775 -22.74 -22.37 25.71
C ALA A 775 -22.83 -23.53 24.70
N TYR A 776 -21.69 -24.08 24.26
CA TYR A 776 -21.66 -25.30 23.44
C TYR A 776 -21.96 -26.56 24.28
N VAL A 777 -21.52 -26.61 25.55
CA VAL A 777 -21.57 -27.82 26.39
C VAL A 777 -23.00 -28.12 26.89
N CYS A 778 -23.83 -27.12 27.15
CA CYS A 778 -25.21 -27.30 27.61
C CYS A 778 -26.23 -27.68 26.52
N VAL A 779 -25.94 -27.39 25.24
CA VAL A 779 -26.85 -27.76 24.12
C VAL A 779 -26.42 -29.08 23.46
N LEU A 780 -25.13 -29.41 23.47
CA LEU A 780 -24.61 -30.66 22.92
C LEU A 780 -24.65 -31.85 23.88
N SER A 781 -24.83 -31.63 25.18
CA SER A 781 -25.07 -32.74 26.12
C SER A 781 -26.40 -33.47 25.87
N LEU A 782 -27.24 -32.99 24.95
CA LEU A 782 -28.45 -33.67 24.51
C LEU A 782 -28.46 -34.12 23.04
N LEU A 783 -27.52 -33.68 22.18
CA LEU A 783 -27.46 -34.06 20.74
C LEU A 783 -26.05 -33.96 20.12
N ALA A 784 -24.98 -34.33 20.84
CA ALA A 784 -23.65 -34.50 20.23
C ALA A 784 -23.50 -35.90 19.66
N ASP A 785 -23.33 -35.99 18.35
CA ASP A 785 -22.86 -37.21 17.71
C ASP A 785 -21.40 -37.45 18.13
N TYR A 786 -21.19 -38.34 19.10
CA TYR A 786 -19.87 -38.72 19.63
C TYR A 786 -19.00 -39.42 18.55
N ASN A 787 -19.61 -39.83 17.44
CA ASN A 787 -18.98 -40.67 16.44
C ASN A 787 -17.88 -39.96 15.64
N GLU A 788 -18.03 -38.67 15.31
CA GLU A 788 -17.01 -37.94 14.54
C GLU A 788 -15.74 -37.69 15.36
N GLN A 789 -15.87 -37.40 16.67
CA GLN A 789 -14.73 -37.17 17.55
C GLN A 789 -13.94 -38.46 17.81
N ILE A 790 -14.63 -39.58 18.03
CA ILE A 790 -13.99 -40.91 18.16
C ILE A 790 -13.23 -41.26 16.88
N LEU A 791 -13.83 -40.98 15.71
CA LEU A 791 -13.20 -41.22 14.42
C LEU A 791 -11.90 -40.43 14.25
N TYR A 792 -11.86 -39.14 14.62
CA TYR A 792 -10.62 -38.36 14.58
C TYR A 792 -9.54 -38.94 15.49
N ASP A 793 -9.90 -39.35 16.71
CA ASP A 793 -8.95 -39.91 17.68
C ASP A 793 -8.40 -41.27 17.24
N ASP A 794 -9.23 -42.11 16.61
CA ASP A 794 -8.81 -43.42 16.11
C ASP A 794 -7.97 -43.31 14.83
N LEU A 795 -8.31 -42.40 13.89
CA LEU A 795 -7.52 -42.16 12.68
C LEU A 795 -6.13 -41.58 12.95
N LEU A 796 -6.00 -40.74 13.99
CA LEU A 796 -4.72 -40.12 14.35
C LEU A 796 -3.89 -40.97 15.31
N ARG A 797 -4.43 -42.05 15.87
CA ARG A 797 -3.71 -42.90 16.83
C ARG A 797 -2.58 -43.66 16.14
N GLY A 798 -1.35 -43.18 16.35
CA GLY A 798 -0.14 -43.80 15.79
C GLY A 798 0.17 -43.40 14.35
N TYR A 799 -0.53 -42.40 13.79
CA TYR A 799 -0.25 -41.86 12.46
C TYR A 799 1.06 -41.05 12.46
N ASN A 800 2.01 -41.41 11.60
CA ASN A 800 3.27 -40.69 11.45
C ASN A 800 3.26 -39.81 10.19
N ILE A 801 3.30 -38.49 10.39
CA ILE A 801 3.24 -37.49 9.32
C ILE A 801 4.48 -37.52 8.41
N LEU A 802 5.60 -38.08 8.87
CA LEU A 802 6.82 -38.20 8.07
C LEU A 802 6.83 -39.44 7.18
N GLU A 803 5.91 -40.38 7.39
CA GLU A 803 5.83 -41.61 6.63
C GLU A 803 5.03 -41.38 5.34
N ARG A 804 5.63 -41.71 4.19
CA ARG A 804 4.94 -41.68 2.90
C ARG A 804 3.79 -42.70 2.93
N PRO A 805 2.55 -42.31 2.56
CA PRO A 805 1.35 -43.12 2.77
C PRO A 805 1.20 -44.24 1.73
N VAL A 806 2.12 -45.21 1.75
CA VAL A 806 2.06 -46.41 0.91
C VAL A 806 2.19 -47.68 1.74
N SER A 807 1.33 -48.65 1.48
CA SER A 807 1.37 -49.95 2.16
C SER A 807 2.61 -50.78 1.82
N ASN A 808 3.22 -50.54 0.66
CA ASN A 808 4.46 -51.17 0.23
C ASN A 808 5.48 -50.08 -0.16
N CYS A 809 6.57 -50.00 0.60
CA CYS A 809 7.64 -49.03 0.40
C CYS A 809 8.30 -49.08 -1.00
N SER A 810 8.21 -50.22 -1.70
CA SER A 810 8.77 -50.41 -3.04
C SER A 810 7.92 -49.82 -4.18
N LYS A 811 6.64 -49.50 -3.90
CA LYS A 811 5.74 -48.88 -4.90
C LYS A 811 5.79 -47.35 -4.79
N PRO A 812 5.67 -46.60 -5.89
CA PRO A 812 5.52 -45.15 -5.85
C PRO A 812 4.13 -44.75 -5.31
N LEU A 813 4.06 -43.56 -4.72
CA LEU A 813 2.79 -42.90 -4.41
C LEU A 813 2.37 -42.10 -5.65
N VAL A 814 1.15 -42.31 -6.13
CA VAL A 814 0.60 -41.53 -7.24
C VAL A 814 -0.16 -40.34 -6.67
N VAL A 815 0.24 -39.13 -7.08
CA VAL A 815 -0.44 -37.88 -6.74
C VAL A 815 -0.99 -37.29 -8.03
N LEU A 816 -2.30 -37.10 -8.09
CA LEU A 816 -2.98 -36.45 -9.19
C LEU A 816 -3.02 -34.94 -8.93
N LEU A 817 -2.55 -34.15 -9.90
CA LEU A 817 -2.58 -32.69 -9.87
C LEU A 817 -3.55 -32.17 -10.94
N GLU A 818 -4.49 -31.34 -10.55
CA GLU A 818 -5.42 -30.64 -11.44
C GLU A 818 -5.32 -29.13 -11.15
N LEU A 819 -5.26 -28.29 -12.20
CA LEU A 819 -5.16 -26.84 -12.05
C LEU A 819 -6.47 -26.17 -12.46
N VAL A 820 -7.03 -25.36 -11.56
CA VAL A 820 -8.15 -24.47 -11.87
C VAL A 820 -7.59 -23.06 -12.09
N LEU A 821 -7.79 -22.48 -13.27
CA LEU A 821 -7.40 -21.09 -13.53
C LEU A 821 -8.54 -20.15 -13.14
N PHE A 822 -8.33 -19.34 -12.11
CA PHE A 822 -9.32 -18.36 -11.67
C PHE A 822 -9.14 -17.02 -12.39
N GLN A 823 -7.90 -16.53 -12.49
CA GLN A 823 -7.61 -15.23 -13.09
C GLN A 823 -6.15 -15.11 -13.54
N ILE A 824 -5.91 -14.45 -14.68
CA ILE A 824 -4.60 -13.88 -15.02
C ILE A 824 -4.53 -12.50 -14.39
N VAL A 825 -3.68 -12.34 -13.39
CA VAL A 825 -3.58 -11.12 -12.57
C VAL A 825 -2.77 -10.06 -13.30
N ASP A 826 -1.58 -10.43 -13.79
CA ASP A 826 -0.66 -9.51 -14.44
C ASP A 826 0.29 -10.25 -15.40
N VAL A 827 0.76 -9.56 -16.44
CA VAL A 827 1.70 -10.07 -17.45
C VAL A 827 2.77 -9.00 -17.69
N GLU A 828 3.96 -9.19 -17.11
CA GLU A 828 5.06 -8.23 -17.19
C GLU A 828 6.01 -8.59 -18.35
N GLU A 829 5.89 -7.91 -19.49
CA GLU A 829 6.66 -8.29 -20.70
C GLU A 829 8.16 -7.99 -20.57
N LYS A 830 8.51 -6.87 -19.90
CA LYS A 830 9.90 -6.45 -19.66
C LYS A 830 10.67 -7.46 -18.81
N ASN A 831 10.02 -7.97 -17.78
CA ASN A 831 10.60 -8.91 -16.83
C ASN A 831 10.37 -10.37 -17.24
N GLN A 832 9.57 -10.62 -18.29
CA GLN A 832 9.25 -11.96 -18.80
C GLN A 832 8.56 -12.80 -17.71
N LEU A 833 7.59 -12.21 -17.01
CA LEU A 833 6.88 -12.82 -15.88
C LEU A 833 5.37 -12.82 -16.11
N ILE A 834 4.70 -13.85 -15.62
CA ILE A 834 3.23 -13.92 -15.57
C ILE A 834 2.78 -14.24 -14.14
N GLN A 835 1.79 -13.49 -13.67
CA GLN A 835 1.14 -13.70 -12.39
C GLN A 835 -0.26 -14.28 -12.59
N THR A 836 -0.52 -15.45 -12.02
CA THR A 836 -1.81 -16.15 -12.14
C THR A 836 -2.36 -16.51 -10.77
N ASN A 837 -3.69 -16.40 -10.63
CA ASN A 837 -4.44 -16.90 -9.48
C ASN A 837 -5.05 -18.26 -9.88
N ILE A 838 -4.58 -19.32 -9.22
CA ILE A 838 -4.92 -20.70 -9.54
C ILE A 838 -5.32 -21.47 -8.27
N TRP A 839 -6.19 -22.46 -8.41
CA TRP A 839 -6.39 -23.48 -7.38
C TRP A 839 -5.70 -24.77 -7.79
N LEU A 840 -4.95 -25.35 -6.86
CA LEU A 840 -4.19 -26.56 -7.08
C LEU A 840 -4.95 -27.69 -6.42
N LYS A 841 -5.52 -28.60 -7.19
CA LYS A 841 -6.25 -29.74 -6.66
C LYS A 841 -5.36 -30.96 -6.68
N PHE A 842 -4.93 -31.36 -5.49
CA PHE A 842 -4.17 -32.58 -5.26
C PHE A 842 -5.10 -33.71 -4.83
N THR A 843 -4.90 -34.89 -5.39
CA THR A 843 -5.62 -36.10 -5.00
C THR A 843 -4.66 -37.28 -4.87
N TRP A 844 -4.67 -37.94 -3.72
CA TRP A 844 -3.92 -39.18 -3.48
C TRP A 844 -4.67 -40.09 -2.52
N TYR A 845 -4.16 -41.30 -2.30
CA TYR A 845 -4.74 -42.25 -1.36
C TYR A 845 -3.78 -42.50 -0.20
N ASP A 846 -4.33 -42.53 1.02
CA ASP A 846 -3.64 -42.93 2.23
C ASP A 846 -4.32 -44.18 2.81
N TYR A 847 -3.52 -45.22 3.02
CA TYR A 847 -4.03 -46.49 3.54
C TYR A 847 -4.28 -46.46 5.06
N ASN A 848 -3.62 -45.56 5.79
CA ASN A 848 -3.77 -45.40 7.24
C ASN A 848 -5.04 -44.64 7.61
N LEU A 849 -5.64 -43.92 6.65
CA LEU A 849 -6.80 -43.07 6.88
C LEU A 849 -8.10 -43.65 6.30
N LYS A 850 -8.25 -44.98 6.36
CA LYS A 850 -9.46 -45.70 5.93
C LYS A 850 -10.31 -46.09 7.12
N TRP A 851 -11.63 -45.92 7.02
CA TRP A 851 -12.58 -46.40 8.03
C TRP A 851 -13.87 -46.89 7.38
N ASN A 852 -14.66 -47.65 8.13
CA ASN A 852 -15.98 -48.07 7.68
C ASN A 852 -17.04 -47.06 8.15
N PRO A 853 -17.77 -46.36 7.26
CA PRO A 853 -18.78 -45.37 7.64
C PRO A 853 -19.85 -45.93 8.60
N GLU A 854 -20.20 -47.22 8.48
CA GLU A 854 -21.22 -47.86 9.32
C GLU A 854 -20.84 -47.91 10.81
N GLU A 855 -19.55 -47.92 11.14
CA GLU A 855 -19.04 -47.98 12.52
C GLU A 855 -19.06 -46.61 13.24
N TYR A 856 -19.10 -45.52 12.47
CA TYR A 856 -18.98 -44.14 12.98
C TYR A 856 -20.18 -43.29 12.56
N GLY A 857 -21.40 -43.82 12.68
CA GLY A 857 -22.62 -43.03 12.48
C GLY A 857 -22.92 -42.63 11.04
N GLY A 858 -22.32 -43.30 10.05
CA GLY A 858 -22.52 -43.03 8.61
C GLY A 858 -21.61 -41.94 8.04
N ILE A 859 -20.54 -41.56 8.74
CA ILE A 859 -19.61 -40.51 8.30
C ILE A 859 -18.82 -40.97 7.07
N SER A 860 -19.02 -40.28 5.94
CA SER A 860 -18.38 -40.56 4.66
C SER A 860 -17.04 -39.84 4.44
N ASP A 861 -16.87 -38.67 5.08
CA ASP A 861 -15.72 -37.79 4.92
C ASP A 861 -15.46 -36.94 6.17
N VAL A 862 -14.20 -36.59 6.39
CA VAL A 862 -13.71 -35.77 7.51
C VAL A 862 -12.68 -34.74 7.02
N ARG A 863 -12.45 -33.67 7.79
CA ARG A 863 -11.59 -32.54 7.40
C ARG A 863 -10.42 -32.37 8.36
N PHE A 864 -9.19 -32.40 7.84
CA PHE A 864 -7.97 -32.20 8.62
C PHE A 864 -7.32 -30.84 8.33
N PRO A 865 -6.87 -30.10 9.35
CA PRO A 865 -6.05 -28.90 9.15
C PRO A 865 -4.72 -29.22 8.45
N ALA A 866 -4.18 -28.25 7.70
CA ALA A 866 -2.87 -28.37 7.09
C ALA A 866 -1.79 -28.69 8.14
N GLY A 867 -0.98 -29.73 7.91
CA GLY A 867 0.12 -30.15 8.79
C GLY A 867 -0.23 -31.18 9.88
N LYS A 868 -1.49 -31.64 9.96
CA LYS A 868 -1.89 -32.74 10.85
C LYS A 868 -1.72 -34.13 10.25
N ILE A 869 -1.76 -34.23 8.92
CA ILE A 869 -1.59 -35.46 8.14
C ILE A 869 -0.56 -35.24 7.03
N TRP A 870 -0.03 -36.32 6.44
CA TRP A 870 1.01 -36.24 5.40
C TRP A 870 0.50 -35.44 4.19
N LYS A 871 1.36 -34.60 3.60
CA LYS A 871 1.07 -33.86 2.36
C LYS A 871 2.23 -34.01 1.36
N PRO A 872 1.96 -33.98 0.04
CA PRO A 872 3.01 -34.03 -0.96
C PRO A 872 3.83 -32.73 -1.01
N ASP A 873 5.10 -32.83 -1.39
CA ASP A 873 6.08 -31.75 -1.49
C ASP A 873 6.23 -31.23 -2.93
N VAL A 874 5.10 -31.05 -3.62
CA VAL A 874 5.06 -30.52 -4.98
C VAL A 874 5.26 -29.01 -4.93
N LEU A 875 6.18 -28.48 -5.74
CA LEU A 875 6.50 -27.05 -5.84
C LEU A 875 6.51 -26.59 -7.31
N LEU A 876 6.40 -25.28 -7.52
CA LEU A 876 6.54 -24.64 -8.83
C LEU A 876 8.01 -24.33 -9.12
N TYR A 877 8.63 -25.04 -10.07
CA TYR A 877 10.06 -24.90 -10.38
C TYR A 877 10.46 -23.58 -11.04
N ASN A 878 9.54 -22.95 -11.76
CA ASN A 878 9.77 -21.66 -12.41
C ASN A 878 9.12 -20.49 -11.67
N ASN A 879 8.96 -20.62 -10.35
CA ASN A 879 8.53 -19.52 -9.47
C ASN A 879 9.65 -18.46 -9.36
N VAL A 880 9.27 -17.18 -9.38
CA VAL A 880 10.19 -16.04 -9.26
C VAL A 880 9.99 -15.27 -7.95
N ASP A 881 8.93 -15.60 -7.19
CA ASP A 881 8.64 -14.97 -5.90
C ASP A 881 9.65 -15.40 -4.80
N PRO A 882 10.13 -14.48 -3.93
CA PRO A 882 10.97 -14.83 -2.77
C PRO A 882 10.29 -15.76 -1.76
N ASN A 883 8.96 -15.83 -1.72
CA ASN A 883 8.23 -16.79 -0.90
C ASN A 883 8.16 -18.17 -1.58
N PHE A 884 8.86 -19.14 -1.00
CA PHE A 884 8.97 -20.50 -1.55
C PHE A 884 7.71 -21.37 -1.41
N ASP A 885 6.80 -21.04 -0.47
CA ASP A 885 5.50 -21.72 -0.30
C ASP A 885 4.34 -20.78 -0.72
N PRO A 886 3.84 -20.88 -1.95
CA PRO A 886 2.78 -20.02 -2.46
C PRO A 886 1.37 -20.49 -2.04
N TYR A 887 1.24 -21.55 -1.24
CA TYR A 887 -0.05 -22.16 -0.93
C TYR A 887 -0.71 -21.50 0.29
N TYR A 888 -1.99 -21.12 0.17
CA TYR A 888 -2.78 -20.76 1.34
C TYR A 888 -3.09 -22.01 2.18
N PRO A 889 -3.03 -21.95 3.53
CA PRO A 889 -3.29 -23.11 4.38
C PRO A 889 -4.77 -23.50 4.35
N SER A 890 -5.14 -24.39 3.43
CA SER A 890 -6.47 -24.99 3.34
C SER A 890 -6.56 -26.35 4.03
N ASN A 891 -7.74 -26.71 4.49
CA ASN A 891 -7.99 -28.02 5.10
C ASN A 891 -8.01 -29.12 4.03
N LEU A 892 -7.53 -30.31 4.39
CA LEU A 892 -7.58 -31.53 3.59
C LEU A 892 -8.90 -32.25 3.86
N VAL A 893 -9.59 -32.71 2.81
CA VAL A 893 -10.79 -33.53 2.93
C VAL A 893 -10.38 -34.99 2.71
N VAL A 894 -10.64 -35.84 3.69
CA VAL A 894 -10.34 -37.27 3.65
C VAL A 894 -11.66 -38.02 3.57
N TYR A 895 -11.78 -38.95 2.63
CA TYR A 895 -12.94 -39.82 2.46
C TYR A 895 -12.69 -41.18 3.11
N SER A 896 -13.77 -41.88 3.47
CA SER A 896 -13.75 -43.18 4.14
C SER A 896 -12.95 -44.28 3.41
N ASP A 897 -12.85 -44.18 2.08
CA ASP A 897 -12.04 -45.07 1.24
C ASP A 897 -10.53 -44.80 1.30
N GLY A 898 -10.10 -43.78 2.07
CA GLY A 898 -8.73 -43.31 2.21
C GLY A 898 -8.30 -42.32 1.14
N LYS A 899 -9.21 -41.84 0.29
CA LYS A 899 -8.91 -40.79 -0.68
C LYS A 899 -8.77 -39.44 0.01
N ILE A 900 -7.74 -38.68 -0.34
CA ILE A 900 -7.51 -37.34 0.18
C ILE A 900 -7.59 -36.34 -0.97
N ASN A 901 -8.42 -35.31 -0.77
CA ASN A 901 -8.51 -34.16 -1.65
C ASN A 901 -7.99 -32.92 -0.92
N TRP A 902 -7.00 -32.25 -1.50
CA TRP A 902 -6.45 -31.01 -0.98
C TRP A 902 -6.45 -29.94 -2.07
N ILE A 903 -7.13 -28.82 -1.82
CA ILE A 903 -7.34 -27.75 -2.82
C ILE A 903 -6.89 -26.40 -2.25
N PRO A 904 -5.58 -26.11 -2.16
CA PRO A 904 -5.10 -24.78 -1.79
C PRO A 904 -5.25 -23.78 -2.95
N PRO A 905 -5.78 -22.56 -2.68
CA PRO A 905 -5.64 -21.44 -3.59
C PRO A 905 -4.21 -20.90 -3.54
N ALA A 906 -3.69 -20.47 -4.70
CA ALA A 906 -2.33 -19.94 -4.84
C ALA A 906 -2.27 -18.80 -5.86
N ILE A 907 -1.54 -17.74 -5.53
CA ILE A 907 -1.17 -16.69 -6.48
C ILE A 907 0.29 -16.93 -6.83
N VAL A 908 0.55 -17.36 -8.07
CA VAL A 908 1.90 -17.76 -8.50
C VAL A 908 2.47 -16.76 -9.50
N ARG A 909 3.72 -16.34 -9.28
CA ARG A 909 4.51 -15.50 -10.20
C ARG A 909 5.56 -16.37 -10.88
N SER A 910 5.35 -16.66 -12.15
CA SER A 910 6.18 -17.62 -12.89
C SER A 910 6.93 -16.96 -14.05
N SER A 911 8.13 -17.46 -14.35
CA SER A 911 8.88 -17.01 -15.52
C SER A 911 8.23 -17.51 -16.81
N CYS A 912 7.96 -16.59 -17.75
CA CYS A 912 7.41 -16.87 -19.06
C CYS A 912 8.19 -16.13 -20.16
N LYS A 913 8.77 -16.88 -21.10
CA LYS A 913 9.49 -16.29 -22.23
C LYS A 913 8.49 -15.77 -23.26
N MET A 914 8.42 -14.45 -23.41
CA MET A 914 7.51 -13.73 -24.31
C MET A 914 8.24 -13.23 -25.55
N ASP A 915 7.58 -13.37 -26.70
CA ASP A 915 8.05 -12.90 -28.00
C ASP A 915 7.21 -11.70 -28.46
N VAL A 916 7.83 -10.51 -28.51
CA VAL A 916 7.16 -9.24 -28.85
C VAL A 916 7.38 -8.82 -30.32
N THR A 917 7.86 -9.72 -31.18
CA THR A 917 8.16 -9.42 -32.59
C THR A 917 6.99 -8.84 -33.38
N TRP A 918 5.76 -9.26 -33.07
CA TRP A 918 4.54 -8.87 -33.81
C TRP A 918 3.61 -7.93 -33.03
N PHE A 919 4.13 -7.16 -32.08
CA PHE A 919 3.32 -6.23 -31.29
C PHE A 919 2.48 -5.29 -32.16
N PRO A 920 1.16 -5.08 -31.87
CA PRO A 920 0.36 -5.61 -30.75
C PRO A 920 -0.42 -6.90 -31.09
N PHE A 921 -0.10 -7.58 -32.19
CA PHE A 921 -0.75 -8.83 -32.65
C PHE A 921 -0.02 -10.08 -32.14
N ASP A 922 0.70 -9.96 -31.03
CA ASP A 922 1.54 -11.00 -30.47
C ASP A 922 0.75 -12.06 -29.68
N ASP A 923 1.24 -13.30 -29.77
CA ASP A 923 0.75 -14.47 -29.05
C ASP A 923 1.84 -14.97 -28.10
N GLN A 924 1.48 -15.28 -26.85
CA GLN A 924 2.41 -15.73 -25.81
C GLN A 924 2.01 -17.10 -25.26
N THR A 925 3.01 -17.97 -25.06
CA THR A 925 2.82 -19.29 -24.45
C THR A 925 3.60 -19.39 -23.14
N CYS A 926 2.88 -19.37 -22.02
CA CYS A 926 3.45 -19.41 -20.68
C CYS A 926 3.19 -20.75 -20.00
N CYS A 927 4.24 -21.46 -19.56
CA CYS A 927 4.09 -22.78 -18.93
C CYS A 927 4.48 -22.78 -17.45
N LEU A 928 3.58 -23.27 -16.60
CA LEU A 928 3.83 -23.58 -15.19
C LEU A 928 4.40 -25.00 -15.06
N LYS A 929 5.47 -25.18 -14.28
CA LYS A 929 6.15 -26.48 -14.12
C LYS A 929 6.10 -26.94 -12.66
N PHE A 930 5.34 -27.98 -12.39
CA PHE A 930 5.18 -28.54 -11.05
C PHE A 930 5.96 -29.85 -10.91
N GLY A 931 6.65 -30.05 -9.79
CA GLY A 931 7.38 -31.28 -9.47
C GLY A 931 7.65 -31.44 -7.99
N SER A 932 7.94 -32.66 -7.54
CA SER A 932 8.34 -32.94 -6.16
C SER A 932 9.78 -32.50 -5.89
N TRP A 933 10.03 -31.87 -4.75
CA TRP A 933 11.36 -31.38 -4.39
C TRP A 933 12.29 -32.46 -3.85
N THR A 934 11.77 -33.39 -3.06
CA THR A 934 12.56 -34.39 -2.31
C THR A 934 12.38 -35.82 -2.80
N TYR A 935 11.29 -36.13 -3.51
CA TYR A 935 11.03 -37.47 -4.04
C TYR A 935 11.33 -37.57 -5.53
N ASN A 936 12.10 -38.59 -5.89
CA ASN A 936 12.27 -38.99 -7.28
C ASN A 936 11.05 -39.78 -7.79
N ASP A 937 10.98 -39.99 -9.11
CA ASP A 937 9.85 -40.61 -9.81
C ASP A 937 9.61 -42.08 -9.40
N ARG A 938 10.57 -42.72 -8.71
CA ARG A 938 10.40 -44.07 -8.15
C ARG A 938 9.63 -44.07 -6.83
N LYS A 939 9.60 -42.95 -6.11
CA LYS A 939 8.95 -42.80 -4.80
C LYS A 939 7.64 -42.02 -4.89
N LEU A 940 7.58 -40.98 -5.72
CA LEU A 940 6.37 -40.18 -5.92
C LEU A 940 6.22 -39.90 -7.41
N VAL A 941 5.11 -40.36 -7.99
CA VAL A 941 4.75 -40.11 -9.39
C VAL A 941 3.67 -39.03 -9.41
N LEU A 942 4.00 -37.90 -10.02
CA LEU A 942 3.04 -36.82 -10.25
C LEU A 942 2.35 -37.04 -11.61
N GLU A 943 1.04 -37.20 -11.59
CA GLU A 943 0.20 -37.41 -12.77
C GLU A 943 -0.82 -36.29 -12.92
N GLN A 944 -1.31 -36.09 -14.13
CA GLN A 944 -2.36 -35.12 -14.42
C GLN A 944 -3.71 -35.67 -13.93
N GLY A 945 -4.41 -34.89 -13.10
CA GLY A 945 -5.80 -35.09 -12.76
C GLY A 945 -6.73 -34.36 -13.75
N GLY A 946 -7.85 -35.00 -14.08
CA GLY A 946 -8.86 -34.41 -14.99
C GLY A 946 -8.38 -34.26 -16.43
N ASN A 947 -9.05 -33.40 -17.20
CA ASN A 947 -8.78 -33.18 -18.63
C ASN A 947 -7.80 -32.02 -18.90
N GLY A 948 -7.07 -31.52 -17.89
CA GLY A 948 -6.07 -30.45 -18.07
C GLY A 948 -6.33 -29.24 -17.19
N TRP A 949 -6.52 -28.08 -17.82
CA TRP A 949 -6.93 -26.86 -17.12
C TRP A 949 -8.43 -26.86 -16.91
N ASP A 950 -8.86 -26.66 -15.66
CA ASP A 950 -10.24 -26.32 -15.36
C ASP A 950 -10.40 -24.79 -15.42
N MET A 951 -11.29 -24.33 -16.28
CA MET A 951 -11.56 -22.90 -16.53
C MET A 951 -13.01 -22.54 -16.24
N SER A 952 -13.79 -23.42 -15.58
CA SER A 952 -15.20 -23.16 -15.29
C SER A 952 -15.42 -21.89 -14.48
N GLU A 953 -14.42 -21.49 -13.69
CA GLU A 953 -14.46 -20.31 -12.83
C GLU A 953 -13.54 -19.16 -13.30
N TYR A 954 -13.07 -19.20 -14.56
CA TYR A 954 -12.16 -18.18 -15.08
C TYR A 954 -12.85 -16.82 -15.31
N ILE A 955 -12.26 -15.76 -14.77
CA ILE A 955 -12.67 -14.38 -15.01
C ILE A 955 -11.86 -13.82 -16.19
N GLU A 956 -12.56 -13.36 -17.24
CA GLU A 956 -11.93 -12.82 -18.44
C GLU A 956 -11.02 -11.61 -18.14
N ASN A 957 -9.81 -11.63 -18.70
CA ASN A 957 -8.84 -10.55 -18.58
C ASN A 957 -9.11 -9.44 -19.64
N GLY A 958 -8.93 -8.18 -19.23
CA GLY A 958 -9.21 -6.99 -20.03
C GLY A 958 -8.17 -6.68 -21.11
N GLU A 959 -6.97 -7.24 -21.02
CA GLU A 959 -5.85 -7.01 -21.95
C GLU A 959 -5.50 -8.25 -22.76
N TRP A 960 -5.67 -9.44 -22.18
CA TRP A 960 -5.29 -10.71 -22.78
C TRP A 960 -6.51 -11.62 -23.01
N LEU A 961 -6.57 -12.23 -24.18
CA LEU A 961 -7.52 -13.26 -24.56
C LEU A 961 -6.85 -14.63 -24.42
N LEU A 962 -7.47 -15.57 -23.70
CA LEU A 962 -7.02 -16.97 -23.71
C LEU A 962 -7.39 -17.61 -25.05
N VAL A 963 -6.41 -18.16 -25.75
CA VAL A 963 -6.61 -18.83 -27.04
C VAL A 963 -6.47 -20.33 -26.83
N GLY A 964 -7.60 -21.03 -26.92
CA GLY A 964 -7.61 -22.50 -26.96
C GLY A 964 -7.05 -23.04 -28.27
N GLU A 965 -6.30 -24.14 -28.23
CA GLU A 965 -5.98 -24.89 -29.46
C GLU A 965 -7.27 -25.52 -30.00
N VAL A 966 -7.88 -24.90 -31.00
CA VAL A 966 -8.85 -25.58 -31.87
C VAL A 966 -8.03 -26.42 -32.83
N ARG A 967 -8.02 -27.76 -32.65
CA ARG A 967 -7.67 -28.66 -33.74
C ARG A 967 -8.72 -28.50 -34.83
N ILE A 968 -8.46 -27.58 -35.77
CA ILE A 968 -9.28 -27.37 -36.96
C ILE A 968 -9.18 -28.66 -37.78
N VAL A 969 -10.19 -29.53 -37.66
CA VAL A 969 -10.52 -30.44 -38.77
C VAL A 969 -10.94 -29.53 -39.90
N CYS A 970 -10.13 -29.57 -40.96
CA CYS A 970 -10.29 -28.77 -42.15
C CYS A 970 -11.69 -28.98 -42.75
N CYS A 971 -12.60 -28.03 -42.54
CA CYS A 971 -13.72 -27.78 -43.43
C CYS A 971 -13.86 -26.27 -43.60
N LEU A 972 -13.45 -25.83 -44.79
CA LEU A 972 -13.73 -24.51 -45.32
C LEU A 972 -15.24 -24.22 -45.28
N PHE A 973 -15.58 -22.94 -45.09
CA PHE A 973 -16.91 -22.33 -45.10
C PHE A 973 -17.76 -22.58 -43.84
N VAL A 974 -18.01 -21.54 -43.04
CA VAL A 974 -19.12 -20.59 -43.21
C VAL A 974 -18.95 -19.44 -42.20
N PHE A 975 -18.77 -18.22 -42.72
CA PHE A 975 -19.07 -16.99 -42.00
C PHE A 975 -20.60 -16.88 -41.88
N LEU A 976 -21.09 -16.51 -40.70
CA LEU A 976 -22.48 -16.20 -40.31
C LEU A 976 -23.32 -17.37 -39.74
N PHE A 977 -23.72 -17.16 -38.48
CA PHE A 977 -24.65 -17.91 -37.62
C PHE A 977 -24.16 -19.27 -37.06
N ALA A 978 -23.89 -19.31 -35.76
CA ALA A 978 -24.61 -20.14 -34.78
C ALA A 978 -23.93 -20.18 -33.40
N VAL A 979 -24.73 -19.89 -32.37
CA VAL A 979 -24.96 -20.72 -31.18
C VAL A 979 -23.73 -21.24 -30.41
N SER A 980 -23.67 -20.78 -29.15
CA SER A 980 -23.16 -21.49 -27.98
C SER A 980 -22.88 -22.99 -28.18
N GLN A 981 -21.61 -23.32 -28.37
CA GLN A 981 -21.06 -24.59 -27.93
C GLN A 981 -19.63 -24.31 -27.46
N PHE A 982 -19.47 -24.28 -26.13
CA PHE A 982 -18.17 -24.43 -25.47
C PHE A 982 -17.58 -25.75 -25.96
N THR A 983 -16.75 -25.69 -26.99
CA THR A 983 -15.85 -26.78 -27.34
C THR A 983 -14.64 -26.60 -26.45
N THR A 984 -14.42 -27.58 -25.57
CA THR A 984 -13.29 -27.62 -24.63
C THR A 984 -11.99 -27.48 -25.41
N ALA A 985 -11.32 -26.35 -25.23
CA ALA A 985 -9.98 -26.12 -25.72
C ALA A 985 -9.02 -27.06 -24.98
N ASP A 986 -8.42 -28.02 -25.70
CA ASP A 986 -7.39 -28.87 -25.13
C ASP A 986 -6.11 -28.05 -24.95
N TYR A 987 -5.80 -27.68 -23.71
CA TYR A 987 -4.53 -27.07 -23.35
C TYR A 987 -3.51 -28.18 -23.04
N PRO A 988 -2.35 -28.25 -23.74
CA PRO A 988 -1.46 -29.40 -23.64
C PRO A 988 -0.79 -29.46 -22.27
N VAL A 989 -1.15 -30.45 -21.47
CA VAL A 989 -0.41 -30.84 -20.26
C VAL A 989 0.62 -31.89 -20.66
N ARG A 990 1.90 -31.64 -20.32
CA ARG A 990 3.00 -32.56 -20.67
C ARG A 990 3.76 -32.95 -19.42
N ARG A 991 3.73 -34.25 -19.10
CA ARG A 991 4.65 -34.86 -18.13
C ARG A 991 6.01 -35.05 -18.79
N THR A 992 7.06 -34.51 -18.19
CA THR A 992 8.45 -34.69 -18.62
C THR A 992 9.20 -35.42 -17.52
N VAL A 993 10.09 -36.36 -17.88
CA VAL A 993 11.01 -36.98 -16.94
C VAL A 993 12.42 -36.52 -17.31
N LYS A 994 13.16 -35.99 -16.34
CA LYS A 994 14.52 -35.50 -16.50
C LYS A 994 15.47 -36.21 -15.54
N LEU A 995 16.69 -36.42 -16.01
CA LEU A 995 17.83 -36.87 -15.22
C LEU A 995 18.75 -35.66 -15.05
N TYR A 996 19.04 -35.28 -13.81
CA TYR A 996 19.89 -34.13 -13.51
C TYR A 996 21.36 -34.56 -13.39
N GLU A 997 22.30 -33.68 -13.75
CA GLU A 997 23.74 -33.98 -13.68
C GLU A 997 24.21 -34.32 -12.26
N CYS A 998 23.56 -33.77 -11.23
CA CYS A 998 23.87 -34.08 -9.83
C CYS A 998 23.43 -35.50 -9.41
N CYS A 999 22.45 -36.11 -10.10
CA CYS A 999 21.83 -37.39 -9.75
C CYS A 999 21.46 -38.17 -11.03
N PRO A 1000 22.44 -38.70 -11.77
CA PRO A 1000 22.21 -39.35 -13.07
C PRO A 1000 21.45 -40.68 -13.01
N ASP A 1001 21.32 -41.30 -11.83
CA ASP A 1001 20.61 -42.57 -11.62
C ASP A 1001 19.16 -42.41 -11.09
N GLU A 1002 18.76 -41.17 -10.80
CA GLU A 1002 17.46 -40.85 -10.21
C GLU A 1002 16.60 -39.99 -11.17
N PRO A 1003 15.54 -40.55 -11.76
CA PRO A 1003 14.64 -39.78 -12.62
C PRO A 1003 13.74 -38.88 -11.77
N TYR A 1004 13.62 -37.61 -12.14
CA TYR A 1004 12.67 -36.65 -11.56
C TYR A 1004 11.62 -36.29 -12.61
N SER A 1005 10.34 -36.35 -12.25
CA SER A 1005 9.24 -36.00 -13.15
C SER A 1005 8.67 -34.62 -12.83
N ASP A 1006 8.41 -33.81 -13.86
CA ASP A 1006 7.66 -32.57 -13.77
C ASP A 1006 6.43 -32.56 -14.70
N VAL A 1007 5.33 -32.00 -14.23
CA VAL A 1007 4.10 -31.79 -15.01
C VAL A 1007 4.03 -30.32 -15.44
N LYS A 1008 3.96 -30.10 -16.75
CA LYS A 1008 3.91 -28.77 -17.35
C LYS A 1008 2.51 -28.43 -17.82
N TYR A 1009 1.98 -27.31 -17.35
CA TYR A 1009 0.71 -26.73 -17.76
C TYR A 1009 0.95 -25.45 -18.54
N CYS A 1010 0.63 -25.43 -19.83
CA CYS A 1010 0.86 -24.27 -20.69
C CYS A 1010 -0.43 -23.49 -20.95
N LEU A 1011 -0.37 -22.18 -20.73
CA LEU A 1011 -1.38 -21.19 -21.07
C LEU A 1011 -0.98 -20.50 -22.37
N HIS A 1012 -1.91 -20.39 -23.30
CA HIS A 1012 -1.73 -19.66 -24.54
C HIS A 1012 -2.62 -18.40 -24.51
N ILE A 1013 -1.99 -17.23 -24.55
CA ILE A 1013 -2.65 -15.93 -24.43
C ILE A 1013 -2.33 -15.05 -25.65
N ARG A 1014 -3.31 -14.28 -26.10
CA ARG A 1014 -3.23 -13.35 -27.22
C ARG A 1014 -3.61 -11.95 -26.75
N ARG A 1015 -2.86 -10.93 -27.17
CA ARG A 1015 -3.16 -9.54 -26.80
C ARG A 1015 -4.45 -9.04 -27.46
N ARG A 1016 -5.29 -8.29 -26.73
CA ARG A 1016 -6.44 -7.59 -27.29
C ARG A 1016 -5.97 -6.35 -28.05
N THR A 1017 -6.07 -6.40 -29.37
CA THR A 1017 -5.47 -5.42 -30.29
C THR A 1017 -6.23 -4.10 -30.41
N LEU A 1018 -7.50 -4.04 -30.01
CA LEU A 1018 -8.36 -2.87 -30.27
C LEU A 1018 -7.86 -1.58 -29.62
N TYR A 1019 -7.44 -1.63 -28.35
CA TYR A 1019 -6.92 -0.46 -27.64
C TYR A 1019 -5.69 0.12 -28.34
N TYR A 1020 -4.71 -0.73 -28.67
CA TYR A 1020 -3.50 -0.33 -29.38
C TYR A 1020 -3.78 0.10 -30.83
N GLY A 1021 -4.79 -0.49 -31.46
CA GLY A 1021 -5.29 -0.08 -32.76
C GLY A 1021 -5.76 1.38 -32.74
N PHE A 1022 -6.67 1.72 -31.83
CA PHE A 1022 -7.25 3.07 -31.74
C PHE A 1022 -6.28 4.12 -31.20
N ASN A 1023 -5.47 3.78 -30.20
CA ASN A 1023 -4.67 4.77 -29.48
C ASN A 1023 -3.22 4.87 -29.96
N LEU A 1024 -2.71 3.87 -30.69
CA LEU A 1024 -1.31 3.86 -31.13
C LEU A 1024 -1.20 3.78 -32.67
N ILE A 1025 -1.76 2.73 -33.28
CA ILE A 1025 -1.61 2.49 -34.72
C ILE A 1025 -2.33 3.57 -35.55
N ILE A 1026 -3.61 3.86 -35.27
CA ILE A 1026 -4.40 4.83 -36.04
C ILE A 1026 -3.77 6.25 -35.95
N PRO A 1027 -3.42 6.78 -34.77
CA PRO A 1027 -2.74 8.07 -34.67
C PRO A 1027 -1.40 8.10 -35.39
N CYS A 1028 -0.55 7.07 -35.26
CA CYS A 1028 0.73 7.01 -35.99
C CYS A 1028 0.54 6.98 -37.51
N LEU A 1029 -0.46 6.26 -38.02
CA LEU A 1029 -0.81 6.25 -39.44
C LEU A 1029 -1.34 7.60 -39.91
N LEU A 1030 -2.19 8.25 -39.11
CA LEU A 1030 -2.71 9.60 -39.40
C LEU A 1030 -1.57 10.62 -39.43
N ILE A 1031 -0.68 10.62 -38.44
CA ILE A 1031 0.50 11.48 -38.39
C ILE A 1031 1.41 11.23 -39.60
N SER A 1032 1.66 9.97 -39.96
CA SER A 1032 2.46 9.60 -41.13
C SER A 1032 1.81 10.07 -42.45
N LEU A 1033 0.49 10.02 -42.53
CA LEU A 1033 -0.26 10.53 -43.69
C LEU A 1033 -0.23 12.06 -43.74
N MET A 1034 -0.41 12.72 -42.59
CA MET A 1034 -0.38 14.18 -42.47
C MET A 1034 1.01 14.75 -42.76
N THR A 1035 2.07 14.07 -42.33
CA THR A 1035 3.46 14.43 -42.68
C THR A 1035 3.71 14.30 -44.18
N LEU A 1036 3.27 13.19 -44.81
CA LEU A 1036 3.32 13.04 -46.27
C LEU A 1036 2.55 14.15 -46.98
N LEU A 1037 1.36 14.51 -46.48
CA LEU A 1037 0.55 15.61 -47.03
C LEU A 1037 1.29 16.95 -46.94
N GLY A 1038 1.96 17.21 -45.81
CA GLY A 1038 2.80 18.39 -45.62
C GLY A 1038 3.96 18.47 -46.61
N PHE A 1039 4.54 17.34 -47.02
CA PHE A 1039 5.55 17.30 -48.07
C PHE A 1039 4.99 17.55 -49.48
N ILE A 1040 3.76 17.12 -49.76
CA ILE A 1040 3.08 17.31 -51.06
C ILE A 1040 2.54 18.74 -51.22
N LEU A 1041 2.23 19.43 -50.13
CA LEU A 1041 1.70 20.80 -50.16
C LEU A 1041 2.75 21.81 -50.67
N PRO A 1042 2.40 22.66 -51.67
CA PRO A 1042 3.29 23.67 -52.20
C PRO A 1042 3.66 24.72 -51.14
N VAL A 1043 4.89 25.23 -51.22
CA VAL A 1043 5.51 26.12 -50.21
C VAL A 1043 4.79 27.47 -50.08
N GLU A 1044 4.00 27.85 -51.10
CA GLU A 1044 3.24 29.11 -51.14
C GLU A 1044 1.91 29.05 -50.37
N SER A 1045 1.48 27.87 -49.92
CA SER A 1045 0.26 27.71 -49.12
C SER A 1045 0.56 27.89 -47.63
N GLY A 1046 -0.01 28.93 -47.00
CA GLY A 1046 0.11 29.18 -45.56
C GLY A 1046 -0.36 28.01 -44.68
N GLU A 1047 -1.24 27.16 -45.23
CA GLU A 1047 -1.73 25.93 -44.58
C GLU A 1047 -0.62 24.91 -44.28
N LYS A 1048 0.52 24.97 -44.98
CA LYS A 1048 1.67 24.09 -44.72
C LYS A 1048 2.33 24.38 -43.36
N LEU A 1049 2.35 25.65 -42.96
CA LEU A 1049 2.90 26.09 -41.68
C LEU A 1049 1.98 25.68 -40.52
N THR A 1050 0.67 25.86 -40.68
CA THR A 1050 -0.35 25.42 -39.72
C THR A 1050 -0.32 23.89 -39.52
N LEU A 1051 -0.19 23.12 -40.61
CA LEU A 1051 -0.08 21.66 -40.54
C LEU A 1051 1.19 21.20 -39.83
N GLY A 1052 2.31 21.93 -40.02
CA GLY A 1052 3.58 21.68 -39.35
C GLY A 1052 3.53 21.95 -37.85
N GLU A 1053 2.86 23.03 -37.43
CA GLU A 1053 2.62 23.32 -36.01
C GLU A 1053 1.74 22.25 -35.34
N ILE A 1054 0.65 21.82 -36.01
CA ILE A 1054 -0.24 20.76 -35.50
C ILE A 1054 0.48 19.41 -35.33
N LEU A 1055 1.49 19.12 -36.14
CA LEU A 1055 2.29 17.89 -36.03
C LEU A 1055 3.36 17.92 -34.92
N LEU A 1056 3.70 19.12 -34.41
CA LEU A 1056 4.68 19.32 -33.34
C LEU A 1056 4.07 19.28 -31.93
N PHE A 1057 2.76 19.49 -31.82
CA PHE A 1057 1.96 19.33 -30.60
C PHE A 1057 1.36 17.91 -30.53
#